data_AF-A0AAU9L6S0-F1
#
_entry.id   AF-A0AAU9L6S0-F1
#
_cell.length_a   1.000
_cell.length_b   1.000
_cell.length_c   1.000
_cell.angle_alpha   90.00
_cell.angle_beta   90.00
_cell.angle_gamma   90.00
#
_symmetry.space_group_name_H-M   'P 1'
#
loop_
_entity.id
_entity.type
_entity.pdbx_description
1 polymer ?
#
loop_
_entity_poly.entity_id
_entity_poly.type
_entity_poly.pdbx_seq_one_letter_code
_entity_poly.pdbx_strand_id
1 'polypeptide(L)'
;MPEFHQSFWDNTLTLMERQNKVTMRNTAFIKGRGIMVIIMGLVNASTFWNVEPANVQVLMGVLFQAVLFLSLGQASQIPTFMAARDIFYKQRGNNFYRTVSYVLSCSVSQIPLAVAETVVFGPLVYWLCGFVSSASAFIIYLIMLALTDLAFAAWFFFIASISPDLHVSKPIAMISVLFFVLFAGFIVVKSQMPDWLVWIYWIDPIAWCLRVLAVNQYRSSMFEVCVYDSVDYCSDFGMYMGEYYLSLYAVPSAKSWIIYGIIFMVVAYVVFMFLCCLVLEYKRYESPQHTMLTKKIVSEDEAGNYALEATPKKGKFHNDGQAFAVEVEGEREKNFTPVTLAFQDLWYSVPNPKNPHETLYLLKGVSGFAMSGSVTALMGSSGAGKTTLMDVIAGRKTGGTIKGKILLNGYEANDLAIRRCTGYCEQMDVHSEASTFREAFTFSAFLRQDSSTPDRKKYDSVDEVLDLLDMHDIADQIIRGSSVEQMKRLTIGVELAAQPSVIFLDEPTSGLGAGSAKLIMDGVRKVADSGRTIVCTIHQPSSEVFDLFDNLLLLKRGGETVFVGDLGEKSCKLVEYLEAIPGTPPLPKGYNPATWMLEVIGAGVGHDTGLTDYADYFKKSEKKRILDACLAQEGVTIPSPDYPEMLFTRKRAASSWTQARFLLGRFMTMYWRTPSYNLTRFVVTFLLALVFGLLFLNGDYLTYQGINGGVGMVFMTTLFNGLVSFNSVLPISCEERESFYRERAAQTYNALWYFVGSTLVEIPYVFTSGFIFTFVWFFMVGFTGFGTALLYWINVSLMILLQTYMGQFLAYALPSVEVAAIIGVLMNSIFYLFMGFNPPANAIPSGYKWLFTITPLRYPLAILGSLVFGQCDVDPTWNEVTKAYENVNSQLGCQPVTDLPLSIAHTTVKEYVGSVFGMSYSDMWASFGYVILSIAGNQKLMMKVCANKKILTTAKDNCNAYVTFVEEKSVDAALKLNGTTLVHKKIRVNRSQLVIDARRSIFLGNVPFKCTDDQMVQFFAKRLWTEEEPEPIENVRLIRDRESGLGKGFGYVLFKTQALVAKALALRELKMENRELRVQVCGKRFKNLRGDESAKEKFEGLRSSAGALARIQLKRKTGAIDLDRDLMAKKIKRTAAAAGLGKKFKPKHVARKAAKAVADADAAMSGKTSKKRKHDHVDSKKVTKTKVKKAKHAARKAA
;
A
#
# COMPACT_ATOMS: atom_id res chain seq x y z
N MET A 1 35.54 -12.34 -35.85
CA MET A 1 34.19 -12.92 -35.74
C MET A 1 33.17 -11.82 -36.06
N PRO A 2 32.05 -12.11 -36.72
CA PRO A 2 30.99 -11.11 -36.91
C PRO A 2 30.50 -10.61 -35.55
N GLU A 3 30.17 -9.31 -35.45
CA GLU A 3 29.67 -8.70 -34.21
C GLU A 3 28.42 -9.42 -33.67
N PHE A 4 27.63 -10.04 -34.56
CA PHE A 4 26.45 -10.84 -34.24
C PHE A 4 26.52 -12.22 -34.91
N HIS A 5 26.14 -13.28 -34.19
CA HIS A 5 26.18 -14.66 -34.68
C HIS A 5 25.06 -15.00 -35.70
N GLN A 6 23.92 -14.31 -35.66
CA GLN A 6 22.78 -14.55 -36.56
C GLN A 6 22.63 -13.44 -37.61
N SER A 7 22.01 -13.77 -38.75
CA SER A 7 21.62 -12.79 -39.76
C SER A 7 20.59 -11.80 -39.20
N PHE A 8 20.42 -10.64 -39.85
CA PHE A 8 19.46 -9.63 -39.40
C PHE A 8 18.03 -10.18 -39.27
N TRP A 9 17.57 -10.91 -40.29
CA TRP A 9 16.21 -11.41 -40.34
C TRP A 9 15.99 -12.56 -39.35
N ASP A 10 16.92 -13.50 -39.24
CA ASP A 10 16.81 -14.61 -38.29
C ASP A 10 16.80 -14.11 -36.85
N ASN A 11 17.66 -13.12 -36.55
CA ASN A 11 17.71 -12.49 -35.24
C ASN A 11 16.41 -11.75 -34.92
N THR A 12 15.92 -10.96 -35.88
CA THR A 12 14.67 -10.19 -35.74
C THR A 12 13.46 -11.10 -35.56
N LEU A 13 13.35 -12.19 -36.33
CA LEU A 13 12.26 -13.18 -36.19
C LEU A 13 12.32 -13.91 -34.85
N THR A 14 13.52 -14.32 -34.40
CA THR A 14 13.71 -14.96 -33.09
C THR A 14 13.30 -14.02 -31.95
N LEU A 15 13.68 -12.74 -32.04
CA LEU A 15 13.26 -11.71 -31.11
C LEU A 15 11.76 -11.46 -31.14
N MET A 16 11.15 -11.41 -32.32
CA MET A 16 9.70 -11.25 -32.50
C MET A 16 8.93 -12.39 -31.82
N GLU A 17 9.33 -13.64 -32.05
CA GLU A 17 8.72 -14.79 -31.38
C GLU A 17 8.87 -14.70 -29.86
N ARG A 18 10.06 -14.36 -29.37
CA ARG A 18 10.31 -14.20 -27.94
C ARG A 18 9.43 -13.11 -27.36
N GLN A 19 9.40 -11.94 -27.98
CA GLN A 19 8.67 -10.78 -27.50
C GLN A 19 7.16 -11.07 -27.48
N ASN A 20 6.63 -11.69 -28.53
CA ASN A 20 5.23 -12.09 -28.58
C ASN A 20 4.89 -13.12 -27.48
N LYS A 21 5.77 -14.11 -27.25
CA LYS A 21 5.61 -15.09 -26.16
C LYS A 21 5.64 -14.42 -24.78
N VAL A 22 6.52 -13.44 -24.57
CA VAL A 22 6.59 -12.68 -23.30
C VAL A 22 5.32 -11.87 -23.07
N THR A 23 4.86 -11.13 -24.09
CA THR A 23 3.62 -10.34 -24.02
C THR A 23 2.41 -11.24 -23.73
N MET A 24 2.25 -12.35 -24.46
CA MET A 24 1.13 -13.29 -24.26
C MET A 24 1.14 -13.99 -22.90
N ARG A 25 2.33 -14.22 -22.32
CA ARG A 25 2.48 -14.79 -20.97
C ARG A 25 2.13 -13.80 -19.86
N ASN A 26 2.15 -12.49 -20.13
CA ASN A 26 1.68 -11.47 -19.18
C ASN A 26 0.13 -11.42 -19.16
N THR A 27 -0.47 -12.51 -18.68
CA THR A 27 -1.93 -12.69 -18.66
C THR A 27 -2.63 -11.68 -17.74
N ALA A 28 -1.97 -11.20 -16.69
CA ALA A 28 -2.53 -10.19 -15.79
C ALA A 28 -2.70 -8.84 -16.50
N PHE A 29 -1.69 -8.42 -17.27
CA PHE A 29 -1.73 -7.21 -18.08
C PHE A 29 -2.83 -7.29 -19.15
N ILE A 30 -2.82 -8.35 -19.98
CA ILE A 30 -3.80 -8.52 -21.07
C ILE A 30 -5.24 -8.57 -20.53
N LYS A 31 -5.49 -9.37 -19.49
CA LYS A 31 -6.84 -9.47 -18.89
C LYS A 31 -7.26 -8.13 -18.27
N GLY A 32 -6.35 -7.45 -17.57
CA GLY A 32 -6.63 -6.14 -16.97
C GLY A 32 -7.00 -5.10 -18.02
N ARG A 33 -6.26 -5.05 -19.13
CA ARG A 33 -6.51 -4.18 -20.27
C ARG A 33 -7.83 -4.49 -20.98
N GLY A 34 -8.08 -5.76 -21.29
CA GLY A 34 -9.34 -6.18 -21.92
C GLY A 34 -10.57 -5.82 -21.09
N ILE A 35 -10.53 -6.06 -19.78
CA ILE A 35 -11.61 -5.66 -18.85
C ILE A 35 -11.80 -4.15 -18.84
N MET A 36 -10.70 -3.38 -18.75
CA MET A 36 -10.74 -1.92 -18.78
C MET A 36 -11.42 -1.39 -20.05
N VAL A 37 -11.03 -1.92 -21.22
CA VAL A 37 -11.56 -1.49 -22.52
C VAL A 37 -13.05 -1.82 -22.66
N ILE A 38 -13.48 -3.01 -22.23
CA ILE A 38 -14.90 -3.40 -22.27
C ILE A 38 -15.74 -2.51 -21.35
N ILE A 39 -15.30 -2.31 -20.10
CA ILE A 39 -16.04 -1.49 -19.13
C ILE A 39 -16.13 -0.06 -19.63
N MET A 40 -15.03 0.53 -20.08
CA MET A 40 -15.03 1.91 -20.55
C MET A 40 -15.83 2.07 -21.85
N GLY A 41 -15.75 1.09 -22.77
CA GLY A 41 -16.55 1.07 -23.99
C GLY A 41 -18.04 1.08 -23.68
N LEU A 42 -18.50 0.22 -22.76
CA LEU A 42 -19.90 0.18 -22.32
C LEU A 42 -20.33 1.46 -21.59
N VAL A 43 -19.49 2.01 -20.71
CA VAL A 43 -19.78 3.24 -19.96
C VAL A 43 -19.88 4.44 -20.90
N ASN A 44 -18.94 4.61 -21.84
CA ASN A 44 -19.03 5.68 -22.85
C ASN A 44 -20.28 5.50 -23.73
N ALA A 45 -20.49 4.30 -24.27
CA ALA A 45 -21.62 3.99 -25.14
C ALA A 45 -22.99 4.26 -24.50
N SER A 46 -23.15 3.90 -23.23
CA SER A 46 -24.40 4.12 -22.48
C SER A 46 -24.57 5.54 -21.97
N THR A 47 -23.48 6.27 -21.73
CA THR A 47 -23.52 7.69 -21.33
C THR A 47 -23.96 8.57 -22.48
N PHE A 48 -23.48 8.27 -23.68
CA PHE A 48 -23.76 9.01 -24.91
C PHE A 48 -24.72 8.24 -25.82
N TRP A 49 -25.73 7.60 -25.23
CA TRP A 49 -26.69 6.81 -26.00
C TRP A 49 -27.44 7.68 -27.02
N ASN A 50 -27.35 7.30 -28.30
CA ASN A 50 -28.03 7.96 -29.43
C ASN A 50 -27.90 9.49 -29.42
N VAL A 51 -26.68 10.00 -29.60
CA VAL A 51 -26.38 11.43 -29.58
C VAL A 51 -27.07 12.14 -30.74
N GLU A 52 -27.74 13.25 -30.42
CA GLU A 52 -28.34 14.11 -31.43
C GLU A 52 -27.25 14.80 -32.28
N PRO A 53 -27.23 14.61 -33.61
CA PRO A 53 -26.18 15.18 -34.46
C PRO A 53 -26.12 16.71 -34.49
N ALA A 54 -27.23 17.38 -34.15
CA ALA A 54 -27.28 18.84 -34.04
C ALA A 54 -26.48 19.37 -32.83
N ASN A 55 -26.23 18.54 -31.82
CA ASN A 55 -25.40 18.88 -30.67
C ASN A 55 -23.92 18.57 -30.92
N VAL A 56 -23.28 19.44 -31.72
CA VAL A 56 -21.88 19.26 -32.16
C VAL A 56 -20.91 19.14 -31.00
N GLN A 57 -21.14 19.88 -29.90
CA GLN A 57 -20.28 19.86 -28.72
C GLN A 57 -20.24 18.46 -28.10
N VAL A 58 -21.40 17.81 -27.95
CA VAL A 58 -21.47 16.44 -27.41
C VAL A 58 -20.86 15.45 -28.40
N LEU A 59 -21.20 15.52 -29.70
CA LEU A 59 -20.67 14.57 -30.70
C LEU A 59 -19.14 14.65 -30.84
N MET A 60 -18.58 15.84 -30.98
CA MET A 60 -17.13 16.07 -31.00
C MET A 60 -16.50 15.65 -29.67
N GLY A 61 -17.20 15.87 -28.56
CA GLY A 61 -16.84 15.41 -27.24
C GLY A 61 -16.70 13.89 -27.13
N VAL A 62 -17.60 13.11 -27.75
CA VAL A 62 -17.51 11.64 -27.79
C VAL A 62 -16.29 11.18 -28.59
N LEU A 63 -16.05 11.77 -29.77
CA LEU A 63 -14.89 11.46 -30.60
C LEU A 63 -13.58 11.76 -29.85
N PHE A 64 -13.50 12.93 -29.22
CA PHE A 64 -12.37 13.32 -28.40
C PHE A 64 -12.16 12.40 -27.20
N GLN A 65 -13.22 12.04 -26.49
CA GLN A 65 -13.14 11.14 -25.34
C GLN A 65 -12.66 9.74 -25.75
N ALA A 66 -13.12 9.23 -26.90
CA ALA A 66 -12.68 7.96 -27.45
C ALA A 66 -11.17 7.95 -27.77
N VAL A 67 -10.70 8.99 -28.47
CA VAL A 67 -9.28 9.15 -28.81
C VAL A 67 -8.42 9.34 -27.56
N LEU A 68 -8.88 10.16 -26.61
CA LEU A 68 -8.18 10.44 -25.35
C LEU A 68 -8.03 9.19 -24.48
N PHE A 69 -9.10 8.38 -24.35
CA PHE A 69 -9.07 7.17 -23.53
C PHE A 69 -8.06 6.14 -24.06
N LEU A 70 -8.06 5.87 -25.37
CA LEU A 70 -7.10 4.94 -25.98
C LEU A 70 -5.66 5.44 -25.80
N SER A 71 -5.43 6.72 -26.11
CA SER A 71 -4.12 7.37 -25.97
C SER A 71 -3.60 7.29 -24.53
N LEU A 72 -4.39 7.70 -23.53
CA LEU A 72 -3.99 7.62 -22.11
C LEU A 72 -3.81 6.17 -21.62
N GLY A 73 -4.57 5.23 -22.19
CA GLY A 73 -4.43 3.82 -21.88
C GLY A 73 -3.02 3.30 -22.14
N GLN A 74 -2.36 3.75 -23.21
CA GLN A 74 -1.03 3.28 -23.59
C GLN A 74 0.08 3.68 -22.60
N ALA A 75 -0.12 4.74 -21.79
CA ALA A 75 0.84 5.14 -20.75
C ALA A 75 1.06 4.06 -19.67
N SER A 76 0.11 3.11 -19.53
CA SER A 76 0.25 1.97 -18.62
C SER A 76 1.37 0.98 -19.02
N GLN A 77 1.88 1.05 -20.26
CA GLN A 77 2.97 0.20 -20.76
C GLN A 77 4.37 0.70 -20.39
N ILE A 78 4.51 1.96 -19.95
CA ILE A 78 5.80 2.57 -19.61
C ILE A 78 6.62 1.69 -18.63
N PRO A 79 6.05 1.17 -17.51
CA PRO A 79 6.80 0.29 -16.61
C PRO A 79 7.33 -0.98 -17.28
N THR A 80 6.53 -1.57 -18.17
CA THR A 80 6.91 -2.77 -18.92
C THR A 80 8.06 -2.49 -19.88
N PHE A 81 8.03 -1.36 -20.59
CA PHE A 81 9.13 -0.95 -21.47
C PHE A 81 10.41 -0.65 -20.71
N MET A 82 10.32 0.02 -19.55
CA MET A 82 11.51 0.31 -18.74
C MET A 82 12.13 -0.98 -18.18
N ALA A 83 11.34 -1.93 -17.68
CA ALA A 83 11.86 -3.21 -17.24
C ALA A 83 12.49 -4.03 -18.38
N ALA A 84 11.90 -3.99 -19.59
CA ALA A 84 12.45 -4.65 -20.77
C ALA A 84 13.76 -4.00 -21.24
N ARG A 85 13.89 -2.67 -21.08
CA ARG A 85 15.09 -1.90 -21.42
C ARG A 85 16.31 -2.33 -20.61
N ASP A 86 16.14 -2.63 -19.32
CA ASP A 86 17.27 -3.07 -18.47
C ASP A 86 17.83 -4.42 -18.94
N ILE A 87 16.94 -5.33 -19.36
CA ILE A 87 17.32 -6.61 -19.99
C ILE A 87 17.98 -6.37 -21.35
N PHE A 88 17.44 -5.43 -22.14
CA PHE A 88 17.99 -5.03 -23.42
C PHE A 88 19.44 -4.55 -23.29
N TYR A 89 19.73 -3.64 -22.35
CA TYR A 89 21.11 -3.16 -22.14
C TYR A 89 22.07 -4.31 -21.84
N LYS A 90 21.69 -5.24 -20.95
CA LYS A 90 22.51 -6.41 -20.65
C LYS A 90 22.77 -7.30 -21.88
N GLN A 91 21.75 -7.54 -22.70
CA GLN A 91 21.86 -8.40 -23.88
C GLN A 91 22.60 -7.73 -25.03
N ARG A 92 22.38 -6.42 -25.23
CA ARG A 92 23.09 -5.61 -26.21
C ARG A 92 24.56 -5.45 -25.85
N GLY A 93 24.89 -5.30 -24.56
CA GLY A 93 26.28 -5.26 -24.07
C GLY A 93 27.06 -6.54 -24.36
N ASN A 94 26.38 -7.68 -24.48
CA ASN A 94 26.97 -8.96 -24.89
C ASN A 94 26.78 -9.25 -26.39
N ASN A 95 26.34 -8.28 -27.19
CA ASN A 95 26.09 -8.40 -28.63
C ASN A 95 25.17 -9.57 -29.04
N PHE A 96 24.13 -9.86 -28.24
CA PHE A 96 23.15 -10.90 -28.60
C PHE A 96 22.36 -10.52 -29.86
N TYR A 97 22.02 -9.23 -30.00
CA TYR A 97 21.24 -8.73 -31.13
C TYR A 97 21.35 -7.23 -31.34
N ARG A 98 20.91 -6.78 -32.52
CA ARG A 98 20.91 -5.37 -32.94
C ARG A 98 19.73 -4.62 -32.33
N THR A 99 19.93 -3.33 -32.06
CA THR A 99 18.90 -2.45 -31.50
C THR A 99 17.66 -2.33 -32.39
N VAL A 100 17.85 -2.24 -33.71
CA VAL A 100 16.74 -2.19 -34.68
C VAL A 100 15.88 -3.46 -34.61
N SER A 101 16.50 -4.63 -34.47
CA SER A 101 15.78 -5.91 -34.33
C SER A 101 14.94 -5.95 -33.06
N TYR A 102 15.44 -5.40 -31.95
CA TYR A 102 14.69 -5.27 -30.70
C TYR A 102 13.48 -4.33 -30.84
N VAL A 103 13.69 -3.13 -31.37
CA VAL A 103 12.64 -2.12 -31.53
C VAL A 103 11.52 -2.62 -32.46
N LEU A 104 11.88 -3.28 -33.58
CA LEU A 104 10.90 -3.92 -34.47
C LEU A 104 10.14 -5.04 -33.78
N SER A 105 10.82 -5.89 -32.98
CA SER A 105 10.16 -6.96 -32.24
C SER A 105 9.16 -6.44 -31.22
N CYS A 106 9.47 -5.33 -30.54
CA CYS A 106 8.56 -4.66 -29.63
C CYS A 106 7.32 -4.11 -30.35
N SER A 107 7.50 -3.44 -31.49
CA SER A 107 6.39 -2.91 -32.30
C SER A 107 5.46 -4.02 -32.80
N VAL A 108 5.99 -5.10 -33.38
CA VAL A 108 5.16 -6.21 -33.88
C VAL A 108 4.36 -6.87 -32.77
N SER A 109 4.91 -6.96 -31.55
CA SER A 109 4.17 -7.52 -30.41
C SER A 109 2.98 -6.67 -29.95
N GLN A 110 2.92 -5.38 -30.31
CA GLN A 110 1.84 -4.47 -29.92
C GLN A 110 0.69 -4.44 -30.94
N ILE A 111 0.96 -4.69 -32.22
CA ILE A 111 -0.05 -4.60 -33.29
C ILE A 111 -1.29 -5.47 -33.00
N PRO A 112 -1.18 -6.77 -32.64
CA PRO A 112 -2.35 -7.58 -32.34
C PRO A 112 -3.15 -7.06 -31.15
N LEU A 113 -2.46 -6.48 -30.15
CA LEU A 113 -3.11 -5.93 -28.96
C LEU A 113 -3.88 -4.66 -29.30
N ALA A 114 -3.28 -3.72 -30.04
CA ALA A 114 -3.93 -2.48 -30.47
C ALA A 114 -5.16 -2.75 -31.35
N VAL A 115 -5.05 -3.70 -32.30
CA VAL A 115 -6.19 -4.11 -33.14
C VAL A 115 -7.29 -4.75 -32.30
N ALA A 116 -6.94 -5.63 -31.36
CA ALA A 116 -7.95 -6.26 -30.49
C ALA A 116 -8.67 -5.23 -29.61
N GLU A 117 -7.95 -4.27 -29.03
CA GLU A 117 -8.53 -3.22 -28.19
C GLU A 117 -9.49 -2.32 -28.99
N THR A 118 -9.10 -1.94 -30.20
CA THR A 118 -9.94 -1.09 -31.07
C THR A 118 -11.15 -1.82 -31.62
N VAL A 119 -11.05 -3.11 -31.96
CA VAL A 119 -12.18 -3.95 -32.39
C VAL A 119 -13.16 -4.21 -31.24
N VAL A 120 -12.72 -4.17 -29.98
CA VAL A 120 -13.63 -4.31 -28.84
C VAL A 120 -14.25 -2.96 -28.46
N PHE A 121 -13.44 -1.91 -28.34
CA PHE A 121 -13.90 -0.58 -27.92
C PHE A 121 -14.73 0.13 -29.01
N GLY A 122 -14.24 0.09 -30.24
CA GLY A 122 -14.75 0.87 -31.36
C GLY A 122 -16.21 0.57 -31.69
N PRO A 123 -16.62 -0.69 -31.90
CA PRO A 123 -18.01 -1.01 -32.20
C PRO A 123 -18.97 -0.67 -31.05
N LEU A 124 -18.52 -0.82 -29.79
CA LEU A 124 -19.33 -0.43 -28.64
C LEU A 124 -19.64 1.07 -28.70
N VAL A 125 -18.63 1.91 -28.86
CA VAL A 125 -18.88 3.37 -28.91
C VAL A 125 -19.58 3.77 -30.22
N TYR A 126 -19.21 3.19 -31.36
CA TYR A 126 -19.71 3.61 -32.67
C TYR A 126 -21.22 3.41 -32.83
N TRP A 127 -21.69 2.18 -32.58
CA TRP A 127 -23.08 1.82 -32.87
C TRP A 127 -24.05 2.30 -31.80
N LEU A 128 -23.64 2.27 -30.52
CA LEU A 128 -24.51 2.65 -29.41
C LEU A 128 -24.66 4.18 -29.27
N CYS A 129 -23.65 4.96 -29.68
CA CYS A 129 -23.76 6.42 -29.72
C CYS A 129 -24.57 6.96 -30.92
N GLY A 130 -24.92 6.10 -31.89
CA GLY A 130 -25.72 6.52 -33.06
C GLY A 130 -24.92 7.21 -34.17
N PHE A 131 -23.64 6.88 -34.34
CA PHE A 131 -22.84 7.42 -35.47
C PHE A 131 -23.35 6.92 -36.84
N VAL A 132 -22.89 7.55 -37.92
CA VAL A 132 -23.36 7.29 -39.30
C VAL A 132 -23.31 5.80 -39.64
N SER A 133 -24.42 5.24 -40.14
CA SER A 133 -24.57 3.79 -40.40
C SER A 133 -23.85 3.25 -41.65
N SER A 134 -22.91 3.99 -42.23
CA SER A 134 -22.14 3.57 -43.41
C SER A 134 -20.97 2.66 -43.05
N ALA A 135 -20.81 1.55 -43.79
CA ALA A 135 -19.71 0.60 -43.61
C ALA A 135 -18.33 1.25 -43.83
N SER A 136 -18.20 2.16 -44.80
CA SER A 136 -16.93 2.87 -45.06
C SER A 136 -16.57 3.80 -43.90
N ALA A 137 -17.56 4.51 -43.34
CA ALA A 137 -17.35 5.42 -42.22
C ALA A 137 -16.91 4.66 -40.95
N PHE A 138 -17.50 3.49 -40.71
CA PHE A 138 -17.13 2.61 -39.60
C PHE A 138 -15.70 2.05 -39.74
N ILE A 139 -15.30 1.59 -40.93
CA ILE A 139 -13.95 1.07 -41.16
C ILE A 139 -12.90 2.18 -40.99
N ILE A 140 -13.16 3.38 -41.51
CA ILE A 140 -12.26 4.54 -41.32
C ILE A 140 -12.15 4.88 -39.83
N TYR A 141 -13.25 4.85 -39.09
CA TYR A 141 -13.25 5.05 -37.64
C TYR A 141 -12.34 4.03 -36.92
N LEU A 142 -12.48 2.74 -37.21
CA LEU A 142 -11.64 1.70 -36.61
C LEU A 142 -10.15 1.85 -36.97
N ILE A 143 -9.84 2.12 -38.24
CA ILE A 143 -8.45 2.33 -38.70
C ILE A 143 -7.81 3.49 -37.95
N MET A 144 -8.52 4.62 -37.83
CA MET A 144 -8.00 5.79 -37.13
C MET A 144 -7.78 5.52 -35.65
N LEU A 145 -8.70 4.84 -34.97
CA LEU A 145 -8.49 4.44 -33.58
C LEU A 145 -7.26 3.52 -33.42
N ALA A 146 -7.08 2.53 -34.32
CA ALA A 146 -5.96 1.60 -34.26
C ALA A 146 -4.61 2.30 -34.53
N LEU A 147 -4.58 3.23 -35.48
CA LEU A 147 -3.38 4.03 -35.78
C LEU A 147 -3.03 4.99 -34.63
N THR A 148 -4.03 5.61 -33.98
CA THR A 148 -3.81 6.39 -32.76
C THR A 148 -3.21 5.53 -31.67
N ASP A 149 -3.75 4.34 -31.45
CA ASP A 149 -3.28 3.43 -30.41
C ASP A 149 -1.81 3.04 -30.62
N LEU A 150 -1.45 2.67 -31.85
CA LEU A 150 -0.08 2.36 -32.25
C LEU A 150 0.87 3.56 -32.12
N ALA A 151 0.44 4.75 -32.56
CA ALA A 151 1.25 5.96 -32.48
C ALA A 151 1.57 6.31 -31.02
N PHE A 152 0.59 6.23 -30.12
CA PHE A 152 0.80 6.50 -28.69
C PHE A 152 1.60 5.40 -28.00
N ALA A 153 1.44 4.14 -28.38
CA ALA A 153 2.29 3.07 -27.86
C ALA A 153 3.77 3.28 -28.25
N ALA A 154 4.04 3.69 -29.50
CA ALA A 154 5.37 4.07 -29.95
C ALA A 154 5.92 5.32 -29.23
N TRP A 155 5.07 6.33 -29.01
CA TRP A 155 5.44 7.55 -28.27
C TRP A 155 5.83 7.25 -26.81
N PHE A 156 5.05 6.42 -26.10
CA PHE A 156 5.41 6.04 -24.74
C PHE A 156 6.61 5.10 -24.67
N PHE A 157 6.83 4.28 -25.70
CA PHE A 157 8.06 3.51 -25.82
C PHE A 157 9.29 4.42 -25.99
N PHE A 158 9.16 5.49 -26.76
CA PHE A 158 10.19 6.53 -26.89
C PHE A 158 10.46 7.22 -25.55
N ILE A 159 9.41 7.65 -24.83
CA ILE A 159 9.56 8.28 -23.51
C ILE A 159 10.23 7.34 -22.50
N ALA A 160 9.85 6.06 -22.50
CA ALA A 160 10.49 5.05 -21.65
C ALA A 160 11.97 4.84 -22.00
N SER A 161 12.34 4.99 -23.27
CA SER A 161 13.72 4.85 -23.74
C SER A 161 14.58 6.06 -23.36
N ILE A 162 14.08 7.29 -23.51
CA ILE A 162 14.84 8.53 -23.28
C ILE A 162 14.93 8.96 -21.81
N SER A 163 14.06 8.42 -20.94
CA SER A 163 13.99 8.82 -19.53
C SER A 163 14.85 7.92 -18.64
N PRO A 164 15.55 8.43 -17.62
CA PRO A 164 16.39 7.59 -16.75
C PRO A 164 15.56 6.60 -15.91
N ASP A 165 14.51 7.08 -15.24
CA ASP A 165 13.71 6.33 -14.27
C ASP A 165 12.19 6.57 -14.43
N LEU A 166 11.38 5.82 -13.68
CA LEU A 166 9.91 5.89 -13.71
C LEU A 166 9.34 7.19 -13.12
N HIS A 167 10.05 7.86 -12.22
CA HIS A 167 9.64 9.15 -11.65
C HIS A 167 9.78 10.28 -12.65
N VAL A 168 10.65 10.14 -13.65
CA VAL A 168 10.82 11.10 -14.75
C VAL A 168 9.93 10.75 -15.94
N SER A 169 9.89 9.47 -16.35
CA SER A 169 9.16 9.06 -17.57
C SER A 169 7.66 9.30 -17.48
N LYS A 170 7.03 8.95 -16.34
CA LYS A 170 5.57 9.09 -16.18
C LYS A 170 5.09 10.55 -16.20
N PRO A 171 5.71 11.49 -15.47
CA PRO A 171 5.30 12.90 -15.57
C PRO A 171 5.54 13.49 -16.97
N ILE A 172 6.66 13.18 -17.63
CA ILE A 172 6.92 13.63 -19.01
C ILE A 172 5.87 13.09 -19.98
N ALA A 173 5.50 11.81 -19.84
CA ALA A 173 4.40 11.20 -20.59
C ALA A 173 3.10 11.98 -20.40
N MET A 174 2.74 12.34 -19.17
CA MET A 174 1.51 13.10 -18.92
C MET A 174 1.57 14.54 -19.49
N ILE A 175 2.73 15.21 -19.42
CA ILE A 175 2.90 16.52 -20.08
C ILE A 175 2.77 16.39 -21.59
N SER A 176 3.39 15.37 -22.20
CA SER A 176 3.32 15.20 -23.65
C SER A 176 1.88 14.98 -24.12
N VAL A 177 1.10 14.18 -23.39
CA VAL A 177 -0.33 13.98 -23.68
C VAL A 177 -1.09 15.29 -23.51
N LEU A 178 -0.80 16.09 -22.49
CA LEU A 178 -1.41 17.41 -22.35
C LEU A 178 -1.22 18.26 -23.60
N PHE A 179 0.02 18.35 -24.12
CA PHE A 179 0.27 19.16 -25.31
C PHE A 179 -0.55 18.67 -26.50
N PHE A 180 -0.56 17.37 -26.76
CA PHE A 180 -1.40 16.80 -27.82
C PHE A 180 -2.89 17.09 -27.59
N VAL A 181 -3.37 17.01 -26.35
CA VAL A 181 -4.79 17.21 -26.06
C VAL A 181 -5.22 18.67 -26.15
N LEU A 182 -4.38 19.59 -25.65
CA LEU A 182 -4.68 21.02 -25.60
C LEU A 182 -4.76 21.61 -27.02
N PHE A 183 -3.86 21.18 -27.90
CA PHE A 183 -3.77 21.62 -29.28
C PHE A 183 -4.54 20.71 -30.25
N ALA A 184 -5.41 19.82 -29.75
CA ALA A 184 -6.21 18.91 -30.57
C ALA A 184 -7.31 19.60 -31.40
N GLY A 185 -7.67 20.86 -31.06
CA GLY A 185 -8.72 21.62 -31.75
C GLY A 185 -10.15 21.43 -31.21
N PHE A 186 -10.34 20.63 -30.15
CA PHE A 186 -11.65 20.44 -29.51
C PHE A 186 -11.90 21.42 -28.36
N ILE A 187 -10.97 21.53 -27.42
CA ILE A 187 -11.11 22.36 -26.21
C ILE A 187 -10.77 23.81 -26.51
N VAL A 188 -9.68 23.98 -27.24
CA VAL A 188 -9.26 25.26 -27.81
C VAL A 188 -9.45 25.11 -29.31
N VAL A 189 -10.38 25.88 -29.87
CA VAL A 189 -10.61 25.89 -31.31
C VAL A 189 -9.42 26.57 -31.98
N LYS A 190 -9.04 26.11 -33.17
CA LYS A 190 -7.89 26.67 -33.93
C LYS A 190 -7.94 28.20 -34.06
N SER A 191 -9.13 28.79 -34.21
CA SER A 191 -9.32 30.24 -34.33
C SER A 191 -8.99 31.03 -33.07
N GLN A 192 -9.00 30.38 -31.89
CA GLN A 192 -8.68 30.99 -30.60
C GLN A 192 -7.22 30.75 -30.19
N MET A 193 -6.47 29.95 -30.94
CA MET A 193 -5.05 29.70 -30.67
C MET A 193 -4.21 30.91 -31.09
N PRO A 194 -3.26 31.37 -30.26
CA PRO A 194 -2.32 32.40 -30.68
C PRO A 194 -1.52 31.96 -31.92
N ASP A 195 -1.37 32.85 -32.91
CA ASP A 195 -0.75 32.54 -34.22
C ASP A 195 0.62 31.85 -34.11
N TRP A 196 1.42 32.24 -33.13
CA TRP A 196 2.76 31.69 -32.88
C TRP A 196 2.75 30.26 -32.30
N LEU A 197 1.62 29.75 -31.82
CA LEU A 197 1.43 28.38 -31.32
C LEU A 197 0.70 27.46 -32.31
N VAL A 198 0.15 27.99 -33.40
CA VAL A 198 -0.68 27.23 -34.36
C VAL A 198 0.09 26.07 -35.01
N TRP A 199 1.42 26.12 -35.10
CA TRP A 199 2.22 25.01 -35.66
C TRP A 199 2.09 23.71 -34.84
N ILE A 200 1.83 23.78 -33.53
CA ILE A 200 1.64 22.60 -32.66
C ILE A 200 0.41 21.81 -33.09
N TYR A 201 -0.67 22.50 -33.46
CA TYR A 201 -1.89 21.89 -34.01
C TYR A 201 -1.63 21.06 -35.28
N TRP A 202 -0.59 21.40 -36.06
CA TRP A 202 -0.26 20.69 -37.30
C TRP A 202 0.66 19.47 -37.11
N ILE A 203 1.41 19.41 -36.01
CA ILE A 203 2.25 18.25 -35.69
C ILE A 203 1.60 17.27 -34.71
N ASP A 204 0.42 17.62 -34.17
CA ASP A 204 -0.28 16.85 -33.15
C ASP A 204 -1.08 15.66 -33.73
N PRO A 205 -0.76 14.40 -33.38
CA PRO A 205 -1.52 13.23 -33.80
C PRO A 205 -2.99 13.22 -33.38
N ILE A 206 -3.34 13.81 -32.22
CA ILE A 206 -4.73 13.84 -31.75
C ILE A 206 -5.56 14.78 -32.63
N ALA A 207 -5.06 15.97 -32.96
CA ALA A 207 -5.71 16.91 -33.89
C ALA A 207 -6.01 16.26 -35.24
N TRP A 208 -5.06 15.52 -35.81
CA TRP A 208 -5.26 14.82 -37.08
C TRP A 208 -6.29 13.70 -36.97
N CYS A 209 -6.27 12.92 -35.88
CA CYS A 209 -7.27 11.88 -35.67
C CYS A 209 -8.68 12.47 -35.55
N LEU A 210 -8.86 13.48 -34.70
CA LEU A 210 -10.14 14.18 -34.54
C LEU A 210 -10.66 14.78 -35.83
N ARG A 211 -9.79 15.43 -36.61
CA ARG A 211 -10.13 16.01 -37.91
C ARG A 211 -10.69 14.95 -38.86
N VAL A 212 -10.01 13.81 -38.99
CA VAL A 212 -10.48 12.72 -39.86
C VAL A 212 -11.81 12.17 -39.37
N LEU A 213 -11.94 11.92 -38.07
CA LEU A 213 -13.18 11.38 -37.51
C LEU A 213 -14.37 12.35 -37.68
N ALA A 214 -14.16 13.66 -37.46
CA ALA A 214 -15.18 14.68 -37.64
C ALA A 214 -15.62 14.81 -39.10
N VAL A 215 -14.67 14.89 -40.04
CA VAL A 215 -14.95 14.94 -41.49
C VAL A 215 -15.68 13.68 -41.95
N ASN A 216 -15.26 12.51 -41.47
CA ASN A 216 -15.88 11.22 -41.78
C ASN A 216 -17.33 11.13 -41.29
N GLN A 217 -17.69 11.82 -40.20
CA GLN A 217 -19.08 11.88 -39.71
C GLN A 217 -19.91 12.94 -40.46
N TYR A 218 -19.50 14.22 -40.43
CA TYR A 218 -20.32 15.33 -40.93
C TYR A 218 -20.34 15.49 -42.46
N ARG A 219 -19.45 14.81 -43.20
CA ARG A 219 -19.47 14.78 -44.67
C ARG A 219 -20.11 13.52 -45.24
N SER A 220 -20.88 12.81 -44.42
CA SER A 220 -21.79 11.76 -44.87
C SER A 220 -22.97 12.36 -45.64
N SER A 221 -23.53 11.60 -46.58
CA SER A 221 -24.74 12.00 -47.33
C SER A 221 -25.94 12.32 -46.43
N MET A 222 -25.94 11.83 -45.19
CA MET A 222 -26.97 12.12 -44.18
C MET A 222 -26.98 13.59 -43.73
N PHE A 223 -25.83 14.29 -43.78
CA PHE A 223 -25.66 15.65 -43.26
C PHE A 223 -25.32 16.69 -44.35
N GLU A 224 -25.24 16.26 -45.62
CA GLU A 224 -25.15 17.13 -46.80
C GLU A 224 -26.55 17.62 -47.21
N VAL A 225 -27.29 18.23 -46.27
CA VAL A 225 -28.66 18.72 -46.44
C VAL A 225 -28.75 20.23 -46.16
N CYS A 226 -29.69 20.92 -46.83
CA CYS A 226 -29.95 22.35 -46.64
C CYS A 226 -30.91 22.62 -45.47
N VAL A 227 -31.92 21.77 -45.28
CA VAL A 227 -32.92 21.93 -44.21
C VAL A 227 -32.82 20.76 -43.23
N TYR A 228 -32.66 21.07 -41.95
CA TYR A 228 -32.63 20.10 -40.85
C TYR A 228 -33.32 20.71 -39.62
N ASP A 229 -34.19 19.96 -38.94
CA ASP A 229 -34.99 20.42 -37.78
C ASP A 229 -35.55 21.85 -37.93
N SER A 230 -36.23 22.12 -39.04
CA SER A 230 -36.88 23.42 -39.35
C SER A 230 -35.96 24.64 -39.48
N VAL A 231 -34.64 24.45 -39.61
CA VAL A 231 -33.64 25.49 -39.93
C VAL A 231 -33.10 25.28 -41.35
N ASP A 232 -33.01 26.36 -42.15
CA ASP A 232 -32.45 26.34 -43.50
C ASP A 232 -31.02 26.92 -43.53
N TYR A 233 -30.03 26.01 -43.47
CA TYR A 233 -28.62 26.36 -43.40
C TYR A 233 -28.08 26.95 -44.71
N CYS A 234 -28.66 26.58 -45.85
CA CYS A 234 -28.24 27.06 -47.16
C CYS A 234 -28.70 28.52 -47.36
N SER A 235 -29.91 28.86 -46.92
CA SER A 235 -30.40 30.24 -46.94
C SER A 235 -29.71 31.12 -45.91
N ASP A 236 -29.55 30.63 -44.67
CA ASP A 236 -29.08 31.45 -43.54
C ASP A 236 -27.56 31.61 -43.50
N PHE A 237 -26.80 30.59 -43.92
CA PHE A 237 -25.34 30.54 -43.79
C PHE A 237 -24.60 30.25 -45.11
N GLY A 238 -25.31 29.96 -46.20
CA GLY A 238 -24.70 29.69 -47.51
C GLY A 238 -23.93 28.37 -47.62
N MET A 239 -24.18 27.43 -46.70
CA MET A 239 -23.45 26.14 -46.62
C MET A 239 -24.35 25.02 -46.10
N TYR A 240 -24.00 23.76 -46.43
CA TYR A 240 -24.72 22.60 -45.91
C TYR A 240 -24.55 22.46 -44.39
N MET A 241 -25.53 21.84 -43.73
CA MET A 241 -25.52 21.58 -42.28
C MET A 241 -24.18 21.00 -41.78
N GLY A 242 -23.67 19.95 -42.44
CA GLY A 242 -22.39 19.33 -42.06
C GLY A 242 -21.18 20.27 -42.21
N GLU A 243 -21.18 21.18 -43.19
CA GLU A 243 -20.10 22.16 -43.37
C GLU A 243 -20.17 23.27 -42.33
N TYR A 244 -21.38 23.73 -42.02
CA TYR A 244 -21.64 24.68 -40.95
C TYR A 244 -21.11 24.18 -39.62
N TYR A 245 -21.46 22.96 -39.21
CA TYR A 245 -21.00 22.40 -37.94
C TYR A 245 -19.49 22.14 -37.87
N LEU A 246 -18.86 21.76 -38.99
CA LEU A 246 -17.39 21.65 -39.05
C LEU A 246 -16.71 23.03 -38.94
N SER A 247 -17.32 24.07 -39.51
CA SER A 247 -16.79 25.45 -39.46
C SER A 247 -16.76 26.02 -38.04
N LEU A 248 -17.70 25.63 -37.17
CA LEU A 248 -17.74 26.05 -35.76
C LEU A 248 -16.49 25.65 -34.98
N TYR A 249 -15.86 24.53 -35.35
CA TYR A 249 -14.61 24.05 -34.77
C TYR A 249 -13.38 24.32 -35.66
N ALA A 250 -13.53 25.15 -36.70
CA ALA A 250 -12.48 25.46 -37.68
C ALA A 250 -11.87 24.19 -38.33
N VAL A 251 -12.69 23.14 -38.50
CA VAL A 251 -12.30 21.88 -39.13
C VAL A 251 -12.57 21.98 -40.63
N PRO A 252 -11.60 21.66 -41.51
CA PRO A 252 -11.81 21.74 -42.95
C PRO A 252 -12.81 20.69 -43.45
N SER A 253 -13.70 21.07 -44.38
CA SER A 253 -14.80 20.22 -44.87
C SER A 253 -14.45 19.27 -46.02
N ALA A 254 -13.27 19.39 -46.63
CA ALA A 254 -12.90 18.58 -47.79
C ALA A 254 -12.63 17.11 -47.43
N LYS A 255 -13.21 16.16 -48.18
CA LYS A 255 -13.05 14.71 -47.94
C LYS A 255 -11.61 14.20 -48.12
N SER A 256 -10.75 14.94 -48.84
CA SER A 256 -9.32 14.62 -49.02
C SER A 256 -8.53 14.60 -47.71
N TRP A 257 -8.98 15.31 -46.67
CA TRP A 257 -8.35 15.32 -45.35
C TRP A 257 -8.35 13.96 -44.65
N ILE A 258 -9.25 13.04 -45.04
CA ILE A 258 -9.27 11.67 -44.52
C ILE A 258 -7.97 10.94 -44.90
N ILE A 259 -7.57 10.99 -46.18
CA ILE A 259 -6.38 10.30 -46.68
C ILE A 259 -5.12 10.93 -46.10
N TYR A 260 -5.06 12.27 -46.04
CA TYR A 260 -3.93 12.98 -45.45
C TYR A 260 -3.74 12.63 -43.96
N GLY A 261 -4.82 12.49 -43.19
CA GLY A 261 -4.72 12.10 -41.80
C GLY A 261 -4.24 10.65 -41.61
N ILE A 262 -4.68 9.70 -42.44
CA ILE A 262 -4.17 8.32 -42.39
C ILE A 262 -2.66 8.28 -42.67
N ILE A 263 -2.21 8.96 -43.73
CA ILE A 263 -0.79 9.05 -44.08
C ILE A 263 0.01 9.68 -42.92
N PHE A 264 -0.49 10.79 -42.36
CA PHE A 264 0.15 11.45 -41.23
C PHE A 264 0.33 10.52 -40.04
N MET A 265 -0.71 9.77 -39.66
CA MET A 265 -0.64 8.85 -38.51
C MET A 265 0.37 7.72 -38.72
N VAL A 266 0.45 7.17 -39.94
CA VAL A 266 1.44 6.15 -40.28
C VAL A 266 2.86 6.73 -40.22
N VAL A 267 3.07 7.93 -40.75
CA VAL A 267 4.37 8.62 -40.70
C VAL A 267 4.76 8.93 -39.25
N ALA A 268 3.84 9.46 -38.45
CA ALA A 268 4.08 9.75 -37.03
C ALA A 268 4.52 8.50 -36.25
N TYR A 269 3.84 7.36 -36.48
CA TYR A 269 4.22 6.08 -35.90
C TYR A 269 5.66 5.67 -36.29
N VAL A 270 6.01 5.71 -37.57
CA VAL A 270 7.35 5.35 -38.06
C VAL A 270 8.42 6.29 -37.48
N VAL A 271 8.15 7.58 -37.40
CA VAL A 271 9.06 8.58 -36.81
C VAL A 271 9.30 8.28 -35.33
N PHE A 272 8.27 8.00 -34.53
CA PHE A 272 8.44 7.67 -33.11
C PHE A 272 9.25 6.38 -32.92
N MET A 273 9.00 5.36 -33.73
CA MET A 273 9.78 4.12 -33.71
C MET A 273 11.25 4.34 -34.09
N PHE A 274 11.51 5.20 -35.07
CA PHE A 274 12.88 5.58 -35.47
C PHE A 274 13.62 6.33 -34.36
N LEU A 275 12.94 7.27 -33.69
CA LEU A 275 13.49 7.98 -32.54
C LEU A 275 13.84 7.02 -31.39
N CYS A 276 13.05 5.97 -31.16
CA CYS A 276 13.37 4.93 -30.18
C CYS A 276 14.70 4.22 -30.52
N CYS A 277 14.89 3.85 -31.80
CA CYS A 277 16.14 3.23 -32.26
C CYS A 277 17.35 4.13 -31.98
N LEU A 278 17.26 5.42 -32.31
CA LEU A 278 18.35 6.36 -32.08
C LEU A 278 18.69 6.51 -30.60
N VAL A 279 17.67 6.67 -29.75
CA VAL A 279 17.88 6.83 -28.31
C VAL A 279 18.50 5.56 -27.71
N LEU A 280 17.99 4.38 -28.04
CA LEU A 280 18.53 3.12 -27.49
C LEU A 280 19.94 2.80 -27.98
N GLU A 281 20.34 3.26 -29.16
CA GLU A 281 21.71 3.07 -29.66
C GLU A 281 22.70 4.05 -29.03
N TYR A 282 22.32 5.34 -28.90
CA TYR A 282 23.25 6.40 -28.51
C TYR A 282 23.17 6.83 -27.05
N LYS A 283 22.08 6.53 -26.34
CA LYS A 283 21.85 6.97 -24.96
C LYS A 283 21.57 5.78 -24.05
N ARG A 284 22.56 5.42 -23.22
CA ARG A 284 22.49 4.27 -22.32
C ARG A 284 22.38 4.71 -20.87
N TYR A 285 21.31 4.31 -20.22
CA TYR A 285 21.08 4.51 -18.80
C TYR A 285 21.44 3.24 -18.05
N GLU A 286 22.73 3.04 -17.76
CA GLU A 286 23.15 1.97 -16.86
C GLU A 286 23.14 2.48 -15.43
N SER A 287 22.40 1.81 -14.55
CA SER A 287 22.68 1.90 -13.12
C SER A 287 24.10 1.39 -12.90
N PRO A 288 25.00 2.10 -12.19
CA PRO A 288 26.33 1.61 -11.92
C PRO A 288 26.23 0.40 -10.98
N GLN A 289 26.23 -0.80 -11.55
CA GLN A 289 26.53 -2.04 -10.86
C GLN A 289 27.49 -2.83 -11.75
N HIS A 290 28.49 -3.43 -11.09
CA HIS A 290 29.45 -4.39 -11.65
C HIS A 290 30.77 -3.85 -12.20
N THR A 291 31.32 -2.76 -11.65
CA THR A 291 32.79 -2.69 -11.61
C THR A 291 33.26 -3.60 -10.49
N MET A 292 33.64 -4.83 -10.84
CA MET A 292 34.65 -5.52 -10.04
C MET A 292 35.79 -4.53 -9.84
N LEU A 293 36.30 -4.43 -8.61
CA LEU A 293 37.43 -3.59 -8.25
C LEU A 293 38.62 -3.84 -9.19
N THR A 294 38.69 -3.11 -10.31
CA THR A 294 39.97 -2.87 -10.96
C THR A 294 40.67 -1.89 -10.05
N LYS A 295 41.69 -2.41 -9.37
CA LYS A 295 42.66 -1.68 -8.57
C LYS A 295 42.86 -0.27 -9.11
N LYS A 296 42.54 0.71 -8.27
CA LYS A 296 42.76 2.16 -8.43
C LYS A 296 44.06 2.43 -9.21
N ILE A 297 43.95 2.83 -10.47
CA ILE A 297 44.96 3.66 -11.13
C ILE A 297 44.27 4.99 -11.37
N VAL A 298 44.75 6.00 -10.66
CA VAL A 298 44.36 7.40 -10.81
C VAL A 298 44.83 7.85 -12.20
N SER A 299 43.90 8.33 -13.01
CA SER A 299 44.20 9.33 -14.03
C SER A 299 43.26 10.51 -13.76
N GLU A 300 43.85 11.55 -13.16
CA GLU A 300 43.31 12.90 -13.19
C GLU A 300 43.20 13.30 -14.66
N ASP A 301 41.97 13.56 -15.13
CA ASP A 301 41.59 14.71 -15.96
C ASP A 301 40.17 14.48 -16.50
N GLU A 302 39.42 15.59 -16.63
CA GLU A 302 38.02 15.72 -17.07
C GLU A 302 36.91 15.57 -16.01
N ALA A 303 36.85 16.59 -15.15
CA ALA A 303 35.65 16.94 -14.39
C ALA A 303 34.60 17.63 -15.28
N GLY A 304 33.38 17.09 -15.32
CA GLY A 304 32.20 17.72 -15.92
C GLY A 304 30.99 17.67 -14.98
N ASN A 305 30.86 18.70 -14.13
CA ASN A 305 29.68 19.19 -13.41
C ASN A 305 28.44 18.28 -13.24
N TYR A 306 28.46 17.46 -12.18
CA TYR A 306 27.28 17.25 -11.33
C TYR A 306 27.74 17.26 -9.87
N ALA A 307 27.35 18.30 -9.13
CA ALA A 307 27.67 18.46 -7.72
C ALA A 307 26.88 17.44 -6.89
N LEU A 308 27.50 16.30 -6.59
CA LEU A 308 27.19 15.55 -5.38
C LEU A 308 27.67 16.40 -4.20
N GLU A 309 26.75 16.90 -3.38
CA GLU A 309 27.10 17.60 -2.15
C GLU A 309 27.97 16.68 -1.28
N ALA A 310 29.25 17.01 -1.21
CA ALA A 310 30.20 16.37 -0.32
C ALA A 310 29.80 16.65 1.13
N THR A 311 29.42 15.60 1.84
CA THR A 311 29.26 15.62 3.30
C THR A 311 30.61 15.98 3.95
N PRO A 312 30.65 16.77 5.05
CA PRO A 312 31.91 17.30 5.55
C PRO A 312 32.80 16.18 6.09
N LYS A 313 33.85 15.80 5.34
CA LYS A 313 34.96 15.01 5.84
C LYS A 313 36.04 15.94 6.40
N LYS A 314 36.29 15.87 7.72
CA LYS A 314 37.63 15.73 8.32
C LYS A 314 37.58 15.88 9.86
N GLY A 315 37.95 14.80 10.55
CA GLY A 315 39.03 14.84 11.52
C GLY A 315 40.19 14.03 10.94
N LYS A 316 41.34 14.66 10.68
CA LYS A 316 42.55 13.99 10.17
C LYS A 316 43.14 13.13 11.30
N PHE A 317 43.34 11.84 11.07
CA PHE A 317 44.31 11.05 11.86
C PHE A 317 45.61 10.98 11.08
N HIS A 318 46.69 11.36 11.76
CA HIS A 318 48.07 11.23 11.31
C HIS A 318 48.44 9.75 11.25
N ASN A 319 49.10 9.36 10.16
CA ASN A 319 49.63 8.03 9.93
C ASN A 319 51.08 8.02 10.43
N ASP A 320 51.32 7.47 11.63
CA ASP A 320 52.65 7.04 12.06
C ASP A 320 52.63 5.54 12.29
N GLY A 321 53.57 4.85 11.61
CA GLY A 321 53.64 3.41 11.51
C GLY A 321 54.09 2.73 12.81
N GLN A 322 53.14 2.51 13.72
CA GLN A 322 53.24 1.47 14.74
C GLN A 322 52.16 0.43 14.47
N ALA A 323 52.57 -0.84 14.43
CA ALA A 323 51.67 -1.98 14.47
C ALA A 323 50.88 -1.92 15.78
N PHE A 324 49.68 -1.35 15.74
CA PHE A 324 48.72 -1.45 16.82
C PHE A 324 48.20 -2.88 16.82
N ALA A 325 48.80 -3.72 17.65
CA ALA A 325 48.08 -4.82 18.26
C ALA A 325 46.85 -4.18 18.93
N VAL A 326 45.67 -4.43 18.38
CA VAL A 326 44.41 -4.04 19.01
C VAL A 326 44.28 -4.93 20.25
N GLU A 327 44.76 -4.44 21.39
CA GLU A 327 44.29 -4.93 22.68
C GLU A 327 42.78 -4.67 22.71
N VAL A 328 42.02 -5.75 22.73
CA VAL A 328 40.57 -5.74 22.95
C VAL A 328 40.36 -5.33 24.41
N GLU A 329 40.45 -4.03 24.70
CA GLU A 329 40.09 -3.49 26.00
C GLU A 329 38.57 -3.59 26.21
N GLY A 330 38.20 -4.39 27.21
CA GLY A 330 36.88 -4.43 27.84
C GLY A 330 35.91 -5.45 27.24
N GLU A 331 35.52 -6.44 28.05
CA GLU A 331 34.33 -7.25 27.80
C GLU A 331 33.12 -6.32 27.57
N ARG A 332 32.76 -6.06 26.30
CA ARG A 332 31.53 -5.35 25.98
C ARG A 332 30.38 -6.17 26.58
N GLU A 333 29.62 -5.54 27.47
CA GLU A 333 28.52 -6.16 28.20
C GLU A 333 27.53 -6.78 27.20
N LYS A 334 27.36 -8.11 27.23
CA LYS A 334 26.48 -8.84 26.29
C LYS A 334 25.04 -8.32 26.45
N ASN A 335 24.53 -7.61 25.45
CA ASN A 335 23.18 -7.02 25.47
C ASN A 335 22.07 -8.01 25.03
N PHE A 336 22.39 -9.29 24.84
CA PHE A 336 21.43 -10.33 24.47
C PHE A 336 21.60 -11.56 25.36
N THR A 337 20.52 -12.34 25.54
CA THR A 337 20.54 -13.62 26.25
C THR A 337 20.86 -14.73 25.25
N PRO A 338 21.88 -15.59 25.49
CA PRO A 338 22.14 -16.75 24.65
C PRO A 338 20.92 -17.70 24.62
N VAL A 339 20.57 -18.22 23.44
CA VAL A 339 19.40 -19.09 23.27
C VAL A 339 19.73 -20.32 22.46
N THR A 340 19.55 -21.51 23.04
CA THR A 340 19.57 -22.78 22.31
C THR A 340 18.23 -23.01 21.62
N LEU A 341 18.25 -23.26 20.32
CA LEU A 341 17.07 -23.58 19.52
C LEU A 341 16.96 -25.10 19.37
N ALA A 342 15.82 -25.69 19.70
CA ALA A 342 15.55 -27.11 19.48
C ALA A 342 14.20 -27.32 18.81
N PHE A 343 14.06 -28.40 18.04
CA PHE A 343 12.79 -28.83 17.49
C PHE A 343 12.70 -30.35 17.48
N GLN A 344 11.51 -30.86 17.82
CA GLN A 344 11.24 -32.28 18.00
C GLN A 344 10.04 -32.71 17.16
N ASP A 345 10.25 -33.78 16.39
CA ASP A 345 9.23 -34.46 15.57
C ASP A 345 8.41 -33.47 14.75
N LEU A 346 9.09 -32.60 14.01
CA LEU A 346 8.46 -31.52 13.27
C LEU A 346 7.90 -32.05 11.94
N TRP A 347 6.59 -31.92 11.75
CA TRP A 347 5.88 -32.23 10.51
C TRP A 347 5.23 -30.98 9.95
N TYR A 348 5.31 -30.81 8.63
CA TYR A 348 4.63 -29.74 7.93
C TYR A 348 3.95 -30.25 6.68
N SER A 349 2.65 -29.94 6.54
CA SER A 349 1.84 -30.40 5.42
C SER A 349 0.98 -29.30 4.82
N VAL A 350 0.83 -29.32 3.49
CA VAL A 350 0.01 -28.39 2.71
C VAL A 350 -0.96 -29.15 1.80
N PRO A 351 -2.10 -28.57 1.40
CA PRO A 351 -2.97 -29.17 0.39
C PRO A 351 -2.22 -29.30 -0.96
N ASN A 352 -2.38 -30.41 -1.65
CA ASN A 352 -1.76 -30.62 -2.96
C ASN A 352 -2.37 -29.64 -3.98
N PRO A 353 -1.56 -28.82 -4.69
CA PRO A 353 -2.05 -27.84 -5.66
C PRO A 353 -2.85 -28.46 -6.82
N LYS A 354 -2.56 -29.71 -7.19
CA LYS A 354 -3.24 -30.42 -8.30
C LYS A 354 -4.52 -31.11 -7.84
N ASN A 355 -4.57 -31.56 -6.59
CA ASN A 355 -5.73 -32.22 -6.00
C ASN A 355 -5.90 -31.74 -4.55
N PRO A 356 -6.75 -30.73 -4.29
CA PRO A 356 -6.92 -30.15 -2.96
C PRO A 356 -7.37 -31.14 -1.86
N HIS A 357 -7.82 -32.34 -2.23
CA HIS A 357 -8.21 -33.40 -1.30
C HIS A 357 -7.02 -34.20 -0.74
N GLU A 358 -5.86 -34.09 -1.36
CA GLU A 358 -4.66 -34.81 -0.95
C GLU A 358 -3.72 -33.88 -0.17
N THR A 359 -3.18 -34.38 0.94
CA THR A 359 -2.24 -33.64 1.78
C THR A 359 -0.81 -33.96 1.36
N LEU A 360 -0.06 -32.95 0.92
CA LEU A 360 1.35 -33.07 0.61
C LEU A 360 2.19 -32.78 1.87
N TYR A 361 2.93 -33.78 2.34
CA TYR A 361 3.90 -33.61 3.42
C TYR A 361 5.22 -33.08 2.88
N LEU A 362 5.61 -31.89 3.35
CA LEU A 362 6.86 -31.24 2.97
C LEU A 362 7.97 -31.45 4.00
N LEU A 363 7.62 -31.75 5.26
CA LEU A 363 8.54 -32.15 6.33
C LEU A 363 7.92 -33.35 7.09
N LYS A 364 8.75 -34.34 7.41
CA LYS A 364 8.33 -35.60 8.04
C LYS A 364 9.21 -35.93 9.25
N GLY A 365 8.74 -35.59 10.46
CA GLY A 365 9.36 -35.99 11.72
C GLY A 365 10.79 -35.49 11.89
N VAL A 366 11.07 -34.26 11.47
CA VAL A 366 12.41 -33.68 11.54
C VAL A 366 12.70 -33.23 12.98
N SER A 367 13.80 -33.71 13.55
CA SER A 367 14.30 -33.29 14.86
C SER A 367 15.73 -32.76 14.75
N GLY A 368 16.09 -31.78 15.56
CA GLY A 368 17.39 -31.12 15.53
C GLY A 368 17.53 -30.04 16.60
N PHE A 369 18.75 -29.55 16.79
CA PHE A 369 19.05 -28.44 17.70
C PHE A 369 20.21 -27.60 17.17
N ALA A 370 20.32 -26.36 17.64
CA ALA A 370 21.41 -25.43 17.37
C ALA A 370 21.77 -24.71 18.68
N MET A 371 23.04 -24.82 19.07
CA MET A 371 23.56 -24.30 20.34
C MET A 371 24.01 -22.85 20.21
N SER A 372 23.99 -22.11 21.32
CA SER A 372 24.60 -20.79 21.40
C SER A 372 26.10 -20.86 21.06
N GLY A 373 26.59 -19.88 20.29
CA GLY A 373 27.98 -19.86 19.86
C GLY A 373 28.30 -20.71 18.63
N SER A 374 27.31 -21.46 18.10
CA SER A 374 27.52 -22.35 16.95
C SER A 374 26.84 -21.86 15.67
N VAL A 375 27.42 -22.22 14.53
CA VAL A 375 26.86 -22.05 13.19
C VAL A 375 26.39 -23.40 12.66
N THR A 376 25.08 -23.52 12.47
CA THR A 376 24.43 -24.73 11.95
C THR A 376 24.05 -24.55 10.48
N ALA A 377 24.59 -25.39 9.60
CA ALA A 377 24.20 -25.47 8.19
C ALA A 377 22.97 -26.35 7.98
N LEU A 378 22.01 -25.85 7.20
CA LEU A 378 20.86 -26.57 6.71
C LEU A 378 21.03 -26.82 5.21
N MET A 379 21.31 -28.07 4.85
CA MET A 379 21.61 -28.46 3.46
C MET A 379 20.74 -29.62 2.98
N GLY A 380 20.78 -29.88 1.68
CA GLY A 380 19.92 -30.88 1.02
C GLY A 380 19.58 -30.49 -0.41
N SER A 381 18.98 -31.41 -1.16
CA SER A 381 18.59 -31.18 -2.55
C SER A 381 17.62 -30.01 -2.73
N SER A 382 17.50 -29.49 -3.95
CA SER A 382 16.36 -28.61 -4.28
C SER A 382 15.04 -29.37 -4.03
N GLY A 383 14.07 -28.71 -3.40
CA GLY A 383 12.82 -29.34 -2.98
C GLY A 383 12.91 -30.27 -1.74
N ALA A 384 14.04 -30.32 -1.02
CA ALA A 384 14.17 -31.10 0.23
C ALA A 384 13.43 -30.51 1.43
N GLY A 385 12.92 -29.29 1.33
CA GLY A 385 12.20 -28.62 2.42
C GLY A 385 13.07 -27.74 3.32
N LYS A 386 14.31 -27.41 2.96
CA LYS A 386 15.23 -26.54 3.72
C LYS A 386 14.60 -25.21 4.16
N THR A 387 14.24 -24.35 3.19
CA THR A 387 13.56 -23.07 3.45
C THR A 387 12.22 -23.27 4.15
N THR A 388 11.55 -24.41 3.92
CA THR A 388 10.29 -24.73 4.59
C THR A 388 10.50 -25.02 6.08
N LEU A 389 11.52 -25.80 6.44
CA LEU A 389 11.92 -26.06 7.83
C LEU A 389 12.29 -24.76 8.53
N MET A 390 13.14 -23.95 7.90
CA MET A 390 13.58 -22.66 8.45
C MET A 390 12.40 -21.69 8.67
N ASP A 391 11.46 -21.61 7.73
CA ASP A 391 10.26 -20.77 7.89
C ASP A 391 9.32 -21.26 8.99
N VAL A 392 9.25 -22.57 9.23
CA VAL A 392 8.44 -23.16 10.31
C VAL A 392 9.07 -22.86 11.66
N ILE A 393 10.38 -23.10 11.83
CA ILE A 393 11.08 -22.82 13.09
C ILE A 393 11.15 -21.31 13.41
N ALA A 394 11.19 -20.45 12.38
CA ALA A 394 11.13 -19.00 12.54
C ALA A 394 9.70 -18.44 12.74
N GLY A 395 8.66 -19.29 12.78
CA GLY A 395 7.27 -18.84 12.99
C GLY A 395 6.70 -17.98 11.84
N ARG A 396 7.21 -18.17 10.61
CA ARG A 396 6.83 -17.42 9.41
C ARG A 396 5.78 -18.13 8.56
N LYS A 397 5.69 -19.46 8.60
CA LYS A 397 4.58 -20.19 7.94
C LYS A 397 3.26 -19.94 8.68
N THR A 398 2.30 -19.37 7.96
CA THR A 398 0.95 -19.05 8.47
C THR A 398 -0.17 -19.90 7.87
N GLY A 399 0.16 -20.71 6.85
CA GLY A 399 -0.74 -21.70 6.25
C GLY A 399 -0.15 -23.11 6.32
N GLY A 400 -0.99 -24.13 6.12
CA GLY A 400 -0.62 -25.54 6.32
C GLY A 400 -0.79 -26.00 7.77
N THR A 401 -0.57 -27.28 8.04
CA THR A 401 -0.62 -27.85 9.39
C THR A 401 0.79 -28.15 9.87
N ILE A 402 1.14 -27.61 11.05
CA ILE A 402 2.41 -27.87 11.74
C ILE A 402 2.10 -28.86 12.88
N LYS A 403 2.88 -29.94 13.00
CA LYS A 403 2.92 -30.82 14.18
C LYS A 403 4.36 -30.89 14.70
N GLY A 404 4.51 -31.26 15.97
CA GLY A 404 5.81 -31.27 16.66
C GLY A 404 5.97 -30.08 17.59
N LYS A 405 7.16 -29.92 18.15
CA LYS A 405 7.49 -28.87 19.13
C LYS A 405 8.68 -28.05 18.66
N ILE A 406 8.63 -26.75 18.90
CA ILE A 406 9.76 -25.82 18.74
C ILE A 406 10.05 -25.28 20.14
N LEU A 407 11.30 -25.38 20.58
CA LEU A 407 11.72 -25.02 21.92
C LEU A 407 12.87 -24.01 21.88
N LEU A 408 12.87 -23.10 22.84
CA LEU A 408 13.94 -22.13 23.11
C LEU A 408 14.38 -22.34 24.56
N ASN A 409 15.64 -22.68 24.80
CA ASN A 409 16.18 -22.97 26.14
C ASN A 409 15.40 -24.04 26.91
N GLY A 410 14.85 -25.06 26.22
CA GLY A 410 14.02 -26.10 26.82
C GLY A 410 12.55 -25.74 27.07
N TYR A 411 12.12 -24.51 26.78
CA TYR A 411 10.72 -24.07 26.88
C TYR A 411 10.03 -24.04 25.52
N GLU A 412 8.75 -24.44 25.44
CA GLU A 412 7.99 -24.35 24.19
C GLU A 412 7.83 -22.89 23.72
N ALA A 413 8.20 -22.65 22.48
CA ALA A 413 8.37 -21.30 21.95
C ALA A 413 7.03 -20.68 21.51
N ASN A 414 6.62 -19.59 22.17
CA ASN A 414 5.49 -18.78 21.73
C ASN A 414 5.83 -18.01 20.43
N ASP A 415 4.86 -17.80 19.53
CA ASP A 415 5.05 -17.01 18.28
C ASP A 415 5.64 -15.62 18.52
N LEU A 416 5.28 -14.99 19.65
CA LEU A 416 5.83 -13.70 20.05
C LEU A 416 7.29 -13.80 20.51
N ALA A 417 7.65 -14.88 21.20
CA ALA A 417 9.02 -15.13 21.62
C ALA A 417 9.93 -15.30 20.41
N ILE A 418 9.57 -16.22 19.51
CA ILE A 418 10.30 -16.47 18.25
C ILE A 418 10.53 -15.17 17.49
N ARG A 419 9.48 -14.36 17.25
CA ARG A 419 9.61 -13.12 16.47
C ARG A 419 10.44 -12.02 17.13
N ARG A 420 10.57 -12.02 18.46
CA ARG A 420 11.33 -10.99 19.18
C ARG A 420 12.77 -11.41 19.49
N CYS A 421 13.03 -12.69 19.68
CA CYS A 421 14.36 -13.20 19.97
C CYS A 421 15.14 -13.62 18.71
N THR A 422 14.47 -13.74 17.55
CA THR A 422 15.12 -14.14 16.30
C THR A 422 15.27 -12.99 15.30
N GLY A 423 16.38 -13.00 14.58
CA GLY A 423 16.60 -12.23 13.36
C GLY A 423 16.49 -13.16 12.15
N TYR A 424 15.88 -12.69 11.05
CA TYR A 424 15.70 -13.50 9.84
C TYR A 424 16.14 -12.71 8.63
N CYS A 425 17.24 -13.14 8.01
CA CYS A 425 17.73 -12.60 6.75
C CYS A 425 17.11 -13.40 5.60
N GLU A 426 16.22 -12.75 4.85
CA GLU A 426 15.60 -13.33 3.65
C GLU A 426 16.60 -13.44 2.50
N GLN A 427 16.31 -14.32 1.54
CA GLN A 427 17.14 -14.49 0.34
C GLN A 427 17.26 -13.20 -0.49
N MET A 428 16.19 -12.38 -0.55
CA MET A 428 16.16 -11.11 -1.25
C MET A 428 16.42 -9.93 -0.30
N ASP A 429 17.43 -9.11 -0.62
CA ASP A 429 17.88 -7.99 0.22
C ASP A 429 17.04 -6.73 -0.02
N VAL A 430 15.83 -6.69 0.53
CA VAL A 430 14.90 -5.56 0.36
C VAL A 430 15.08 -4.52 1.47
N HIS A 431 15.56 -3.31 1.14
CA HIS A 431 15.69 -2.20 2.09
C HIS A 431 15.17 -0.88 1.51
N SER A 432 14.98 0.13 2.35
CA SER A 432 14.64 1.47 1.88
C SER A 432 15.89 2.13 1.29
N GLU A 433 15.89 2.34 -0.03
CA GLU A 433 17.06 2.78 -0.78
C GLU A 433 17.52 4.21 -0.45
N ALA A 434 16.65 5.05 0.11
CA ALA A 434 16.96 6.44 0.47
C ALA A 434 17.67 6.58 1.82
N SER A 435 17.74 5.51 2.61
CA SER A 435 18.46 5.50 3.89
C SER A 435 19.95 5.26 3.67
N THR A 436 20.78 5.70 4.61
CA THR A 436 22.17 5.24 4.69
C THR A 436 22.28 3.90 5.43
N PHE A 437 23.40 3.21 5.33
CA PHE A 437 23.64 1.97 6.08
C PHE A 437 23.49 2.19 7.60
N ARG A 438 24.11 3.25 8.14
CA ARG A 438 24.02 3.64 9.55
C ARG A 438 22.60 3.99 9.96
N GLU A 439 21.86 4.70 9.11
CA GLU A 439 20.45 5.03 9.38
C GLU A 439 19.57 3.78 9.42
N ALA A 440 19.80 2.81 8.52
CA ALA A 440 19.07 1.54 8.52
C ALA A 440 19.34 0.72 9.79
N PHE A 441 20.61 0.65 10.23
CA PHE A 441 20.96 0.00 11.51
C PHE A 441 20.35 0.72 12.70
N THR A 442 20.42 2.05 12.73
CA THR A 442 19.82 2.87 13.79
C THR A 442 18.31 2.68 13.84
N PHE A 443 17.64 2.65 12.68
CA PHE A 443 16.21 2.41 12.58
C PHE A 443 15.83 1.03 13.15
N SER A 444 16.60 -0.01 12.85
CA SER A 444 16.38 -1.34 13.41
C SER A 444 16.60 -1.38 14.93
N ALA A 445 17.73 -0.84 15.41
CA ALA A 445 18.08 -0.81 16.82
C ALA A 445 17.01 -0.09 17.67
N PHE A 446 16.55 1.08 17.22
CA PHE A 446 15.55 1.85 17.97
C PHE A 446 14.15 1.22 18.00
N LEU A 447 13.79 0.45 16.96
CA LEU A 447 12.45 -0.10 16.83
C LEU A 447 12.31 -1.54 17.36
N ARG A 448 13.40 -2.32 17.32
CA ARG A 448 13.40 -3.74 17.72
C ARG A 448 14.02 -4.03 19.08
N GLN A 449 14.91 -3.18 19.58
CA GLN A 449 15.36 -3.27 20.98
C GLN A 449 14.32 -2.68 21.94
N ASP A 450 14.32 -3.14 23.19
CA ASP A 450 13.32 -2.72 24.17
C ASP A 450 13.34 -1.20 24.43
N SER A 451 12.18 -0.67 24.78
CA SER A 451 12.04 0.72 25.24
C SER A 451 12.80 1.04 26.52
N SER A 452 13.13 0.03 27.34
CA SER A 452 13.93 0.20 28.56
C SER A 452 15.42 0.38 28.28
N THR A 453 15.93 -0.07 27.12
CA THR A 453 17.34 0.07 26.75
C THR A 453 17.67 1.55 26.49
N PRO A 454 18.68 2.14 27.16
CA PRO A 454 19.09 3.52 26.93
C PRO A 454 19.52 3.77 25.49
N ASP A 455 19.22 4.95 24.95
CA ASP A 455 19.56 5.33 23.57
C ASP A 455 21.07 5.18 23.27
N ARG A 456 21.95 5.45 24.25
CA ARG A 456 23.40 5.25 24.11
C ARG A 456 23.75 3.79 23.75
N LYS A 457 23.20 2.82 24.48
CA LYS A 457 23.42 1.38 24.21
C LYS A 457 22.90 0.96 22.83
N LYS A 458 21.85 1.63 22.32
CA LYS A 458 21.32 1.37 20.98
C LYS A 458 22.26 1.87 19.90
N TYR A 459 22.89 3.02 20.09
CA TYR A 459 23.95 3.50 19.21
C TYR A 459 25.21 2.63 19.31
N ASP A 460 25.60 2.22 20.52
CA ASP A 460 26.74 1.30 20.72
C ASP A 460 26.51 -0.04 19.97
N SER A 461 25.25 -0.50 19.89
CA SER A 461 24.87 -1.69 19.10
C SER A 461 25.04 -1.48 17.60
N VAL A 462 24.83 -0.25 17.09
CA VAL A 462 25.05 0.08 15.67
C VAL A 462 26.54 0.08 15.35
N ASP A 463 27.36 0.65 16.23
CA ASP A 463 28.81 0.65 16.05
C ASP A 463 29.39 -0.77 16.18
N GLU A 464 28.87 -1.61 17.08
CA GLU A 464 29.20 -3.05 17.14
C GLU A 464 28.94 -3.75 15.80
N VAL A 465 27.80 -3.46 15.14
CA VAL A 465 27.48 -4.05 13.83
C VAL A 465 28.44 -3.56 12.74
N LEU A 466 28.80 -2.28 12.76
CA LEU A 466 29.77 -1.72 11.82
C LEU A 466 31.16 -2.34 11.99
N ASP A 467 31.55 -2.65 13.24
CA ASP A 467 32.80 -3.37 13.58
C ASP A 467 32.76 -4.81 13.05
N LEU A 468 31.69 -5.56 13.39
CA LEU A 468 31.57 -7.00 13.09
C LEU A 468 31.50 -7.28 11.58
N LEU A 469 30.86 -6.41 10.81
CA LEU A 469 30.67 -6.57 9.36
C LEU A 469 31.65 -5.75 8.51
N ASP A 470 32.58 -5.05 9.15
CA ASP A 470 33.59 -4.19 8.51
C ASP A 470 32.96 -3.22 7.49
N MET A 471 32.06 -2.36 7.98
CA MET A 471 31.23 -1.47 7.15
C MET A 471 31.46 0.03 7.42
N HIS A 472 32.52 0.39 8.15
CA HIS A 472 32.80 1.77 8.54
C HIS A 472 32.93 2.72 7.34
N ASP A 473 33.58 2.28 6.27
CA ASP A 473 33.83 3.09 5.07
C ASP A 473 32.55 3.47 4.31
N ILE A 474 31.51 2.64 4.42
CA ILE A 474 30.24 2.80 3.70
C ILE A 474 29.08 3.16 4.62
N ALA A 475 29.32 3.32 5.93
CA ALA A 475 28.29 3.52 6.94
C ALA A 475 27.34 4.68 6.61
N ASP A 476 27.90 5.80 6.11
CA ASP A 476 27.13 7.01 5.80
C ASP A 476 26.80 7.15 4.30
N GLN A 477 27.06 6.11 3.51
CA GLN A 477 26.67 6.04 2.09
C GLN A 477 25.17 5.70 1.97
N ILE A 478 24.49 6.31 0.99
CA ILE A 478 23.10 5.96 0.65
C ILE A 478 23.06 4.55 0.04
N ILE A 479 22.07 3.75 0.44
CA ILE A 479 21.94 2.34 0.05
C ILE A 479 21.73 2.18 -1.47
N ARG A 480 21.03 3.13 -2.11
CA ARG A 480 20.78 3.14 -3.56
C ARG A 480 22.08 2.95 -4.37
N GLY A 481 22.08 1.96 -5.27
CA GLY A 481 23.24 1.64 -6.11
C GLY A 481 24.34 0.83 -5.42
N SER A 482 24.10 0.29 -4.23
CA SER A 482 25.06 -0.59 -3.54
C SER A 482 25.26 -1.92 -4.27
N SER A 483 26.42 -2.54 -4.07
CA SER A 483 26.73 -3.87 -4.59
C SER A 483 25.95 -4.97 -3.86
N VAL A 484 25.81 -6.14 -4.49
CA VAL A 484 25.13 -7.31 -3.90
C VAL A 484 25.77 -7.71 -2.57
N GLU A 485 27.10 -7.67 -2.48
CA GLU A 485 27.82 -7.96 -1.24
C GLU A 485 27.48 -6.97 -0.12
N GLN A 486 27.49 -5.67 -0.42
CA GLN A 486 27.12 -4.64 0.55
C GLN A 486 25.66 -4.79 1.00
N MET A 487 24.75 -5.14 0.09
CA MET A 487 23.35 -5.41 0.42
C MET A 487 23.18 -6.62 1.33
N LYS A 488 23.96 -7.70 1.11
CA LYS A 488 23.98 -8.87 2.01
C LYS A 488 24.47 -8.49 3.41
N ARG A 489 25.56 -7.72 3.52
CA ARG A 489 26.04 -7.21 4.81
C ARG A 489 25.00 -6.31 5.48
N LEU A 490 24.33 -5.44 4.73
CA LEU A 490 23.26 -4.59 5.25
C LEU A 490 22.09 -5.41 5.82
N THR A 491 21.65 -6.47 5.13
CA THR A 491 20.58 -7.34 5.62
C THR A 491 20.97 -8.02 6.93
N ILE A 492 22.17 -8.59 6.99
CA ILE A 492 22.71 -9.19 8.21
C ILE A 492 22.82 -8.14 9.31
N GLY A 493 23.37 -6.97 9.02
CA GLY A 493 23.57 -5.88 9.99
C GLY A 493 22.28 -5.30 10.54
N VAL A 494 21.22 -5.18 9.72
CA VAL A 494 19.90 -4.72 10.16
C VAL A 494 19.28 -5.71 11.15
N GLU A 495 19.43 -7.01 10.90
CA GLU A 495 18.98 -8.02 11.86
C GLU A 495 19.86 -8.03 13.12
N LEU A 496 21.17 -7.85 13.00
CA LEU A 496 22.10 -7.79 14.15
C LEU A 496 21.89 -6.56 15.04
N ALA A 497 21.58 -5.40 14.46
CA ALA A 497 21.33 -4.16 15.20
C ALA A 497 20.12 -4.29 16.15
N ALA A 498 19.22 -5.24 15.89
CA ALA A 498 18.12 -5.59 16.79
C ALA A 498 18.55 -6.38 18.03
N GLN A 499 19.82 -6.79 18.12
CA GLN A 499 20.39 -7.65 19.17
C GLN A 499 19.62 -8.99 19.33
N PRO A 500 19.44 -9.78 18.25
CA PRO A 500 18.76 -11.07 18.32
C PRO A 500 19.65 -12.13 19.01
N SER A 501 19.01 -13.09 19.67
CA SER A 501 19.68 -14.25 20.26
C SER A 501 19.92 -15.37 19.24
N VAL A 502 19.00 -15.52 18.28
CA VAL A 502 19.05 -16.53 17.21
C VAL A 502 18.96 -15.83 15.85
N ILE A 503 19.79 -16.21 14.89
CA ILE A 503 19.82 -15.62 13.56
C ILE A 503 19.60 -16.71 12.52
N PHE A 504 18.57 -16.52 11.70
CA PHE A 504 18.30 -17.32 10.51
C PHE A 504 18.84 -16.59 9.27
N LEU A 505 19.64 -17.29 8.47
CA LEU A 505 20.21 -16.77 7.23
C LEU A 505 19.76 -17.64 6.05
N ASP A 506 18.89 -17.13 5.17
CA ASP A 506 18.44 -17.86 4.00
C ASP A 506 19.35 -17.61 2.79
N GLU A 507 20.19 -18.60 2.46
CA GLU A 507 21.16 -18.56 1.36
C GLU A 507 22.04 -17.30 1.33
N PRO A 508 22.81 -17.01 2.40
CA PRO A 508 23.59 -15.77 2.52
C PRO A 508 24.70 -15.63 1.48
N THR A 509 25.12 -16.73 0.84
CA THR A 509 26.17 -16.76 -0.19
C THR A 509 25.62 -16.69 -1.62
N SER A 510 24.30 -16.64 -1.80
CA SER A 510 23.67 -16.60 -3.12
C SER A 510 24.00 -15.31 -3.89
N GLY A 511 24.36 -15.46 -5.16
CA GLY A 511 24.70 -14.32 -6.04
C GLY A 511 26.08 -13.69 -5.80
N LEU A 512 26.92 -14.30 -4.95
CA LEU A 512 28.28 -13.84 -4.65
C LEU A 512 29.34 -14.74 -5.30
N GLY A 513 30.49 -14.15 -5.65
CA GLY A 513 31.69 -14.92 -5.96
C GLY A 513 32.27 -15.58 -4.70
N ALA A 514 33.08 -16.63 -4.87
CA ALA A 514 33.61 -17.43 -3.74
C ALA A 514 34.35 -16.59 -2.69
N GLY A 515 35.13 -15.58 -3.12
CA GLY A 515 35.84 -14.68 -2.20
C GLY A 515 34.91 -13.81 -1.36
N SER A 516 33.94 -13.14 -1.99
CA SER A 516 32.93 -12.34 -1.27
C SER A 516 32.06 -13.21 -0.35
N ALA A 517 31.69 -14.42 -0.80
CA ALA A 517 30.92 -15.37 0.01
C ALA A 517 31.68 -15.78 1.28
N LYS A 518 32.99 -16.04 1.18
CA LYS A 518 33.85 -16.31 2.33
C LYS A 518 33.89 -15.14 3.31
N LEU A 519 34.09 -13.93 2.81
CA LEU A 519 34.15 -12.72 3.65
C LEU A 519 32.85 -12.49 4.45
N ILE A 520 31.69 -12.73 3.83
CA ILE A 520 30.39 -12.70 4.53
C ILE A 520 30.34 -13.77 5.63
N MET A 521 30.75 -15.00 5.32
CA MET A 521 30.70 -16.12 6.26
C MET A 521 31.71 -15.99 7.41
N ASP A 522 32.87 -15.38 7.18
CA ASP A 522 33.82 -15.01 8.23
C ASP A 522 33.21 -13.99 9.20
N GLY A 523 32.45 -13.01 8.68
CA GLY A 523 31.67 -12.09 9.50
C GLY A 523 30.59 -12.80 10.32
N VAL A 524 29.87 -13.75 9.71
CA VAL A 524 28.87 -14.58 10.39
C VAL A 524 29.51 -15.45 11.49
N ARG A 525 30.71 -15.98 11.27
CA ARG A 525 31.47 -16.72 12.28
C ARG A 525 31.79 -15.85 13.49
N LYS A 526 32.32 -14.64 13.28
CA LYS A 526 32.57 -13.67 14.37
C LYS A 526 31.31 -13.35 15.17
N VAL A 527 30.17 -13.25 14.49
CA VAL A 527 28.86 -13.06 15.14
C VAL A 527 28.48 -14.26 15.99
N ALA A 528 28.70 -15.49 15.52
CA ALA A 528 28.44 -16.69 16.32
C ALA A 528 29.33 -16.73 17.56
N ASP A 529 30.63 -16.43 17.41
CA ASP A 529 31.62 -16.46 18.51
C ASP A 529 31.27 -15.50 19.67
N SER A 530 30.46 -14.46 19.41
CA SER A 530 29.91 -13.60 20.47
C SER A 530 28.91 -14.31 21.42
N GLY A 531 28.45 -15.51 21.06
CA GLY A 531 27.49 -16.33 21.81
C GLY A 531 26.09 -16.39 21.21
N ARG A 532 25.89 -15.94 19.96
CA ARG A 532 24.60 -16.00 19.24
C ARG A 532 24.44 -17.35 18.55
N THR A 533 23.21 -17.80 18.39
CA THR A 533 22.90 -19.05 17.67
C THR A 533 22.62 -18.75 16.21
N ILE A 534 23.34 -19.38 15.29
CA ILE A 534 23.15 -19.13 13.85
C ILE A 534 22.70 -20.41 13.15
N VAL A 535 21.62 -20.28 12.38
CA VAL A 535 21.13 -21.34 11.48
C VAL A 535 21.07 -20.75 10.08
N CYS A 536 21.78 -21.34 9.13
CA CYS A 536 21.75 -20.87 7.75
C CYS A 536 21.42 -21.98 6.76
N THR A 537 20.68 -21.65 5.70
CA THR A 537 20.59 -22.53 4.52
C THR A 537 21.71 -22.18 3.55
N ILE A 538 22.37 -23.19 3.00
CA ILE A 538 23.35 -23.00 1.94
C ILE A 538 23.16 -24.01 0.82
N HIS A 539 23.34 -23.52 -0.41
CA HIS A 539 23.33 -24.31 -1.62
C HIS A 539 24.75 -24.40 -2.20
N GLN A 540 25.35 -25.59 -2.16
CA GLN A 540 26.67 -25.90 -2.74
C GLN A 540 27.80 -24.89 -2.37
N PRO A 541 28.23 -24.84 -1.09
CA PRO A 541 29.33 -23.99 -0.68
C PRO A 541 30.67 -24.49 -1.23
N SER A 542 31.66 -23.58 -1.33
CA SER A 542 33.06 -23.98 -1.45
C SER A 542 33.52 -24.71 -0.18
N SER A 543 34.56 -25.52 -0.28
CA SER A 543 35.10 -26.26 0.88
C SER A 543 35.50 -25.31 2.02
N GLU A 544 36.11 -24.17 1.71
CA GLU A 544 36.49 -23.17 2.72
C GLU A 544 35.29 -22.59 3.48
N VAL A 545 34.14 -22.42 2.82
CA VAL A 545 32.90 -21.95 3.48
C VAL A 545 32.27 -23.10 4.27
N PHE A 546 32.35 -24.32 3.77
CA PHE A 546 31.78 -25.49 4.45
C PHE A 546 32.49 -25.78 5.78
N ASP A 547 33.80 -25.58 5.84
CA ASP A 547 34.60 -25.77 7.05
C ASP A 547 34.31 -24.75 8.17
N LEU A 548 33.55 -23.68 7.88
CA LEU A 548 33.12 -22.70 8.91
C LEU A 548 31.91 -23.18 9.73
N PHE A 549 31.25 -24.26 9.33
CA PHE A 549 30.09 -24.80 10.05
C PHE A 549 30.48 -25.77 11.15
N ASP A 550 29.89 -25.59 12.33
CA ASP A 550 30.07 -26.55 13.42
C ASP A 550 29.14 -27.76 13.23
N ASN A 551 27.89 -27.50 12.84
CA ASN A 551 26.86 -28.53 12.75
C ASN A 551 26.20 -28.56 11.37
N LEU A 552 25.78 -29.73 10.94
CA LEU A 552 25.03 -29.94 9.71
C LEU A 552 23.69 -30.63 9.98
N LEU A 553 22.62 -30.10 9.41
CA LEU A 553 21.34 -30.77 9.21
C LEU A 553 21.14 -31.01 7.71
N LEU A 554 21.19 -32.28 7.29
CA LEU A 554 21.05 -32.69 5.90
C LEU A 554 19.68 -33.31 5.65
N LEU A 555 18.93 -32.74 4.69
CA LEU A 555 17.62 -33.21 4.28
C LEU A 555 17.66 -33.84 2.88
N LYS A 556 16.92 -34.93 2.68
CA LYS A 556 16.62 -35.47 1.34
C LYS A 556 15.32 -34.90 0.78
N ARG A 557 15.12 -35.07 -0.53
CA ARG A 557 13.85 -34.76 -1.20
C ARG A 557 12.69 -35.49 -0.50
N GLY A 558 11.64 -34.77 -0.16
CA GLY A 558 10.51 -35.30 0.62
C GLY A 558 10.52 -34.95 2.11
N GLY A 559 11.51 -34.19 2.58
CA GLY A 559 11.47 -33.57 3.91
C GLY A 559 11.86 -34.50 5.06
N GLU A 560 12.75 -35.45 4.79
CA GLU A 560 13.28 -36.39 5.78
C GLU A 560 14.76 -36.15 6.05
N THR A 561 15.18 -36.42 7.28
CA THR A 561 16.55 -36.23 7.74
C THR A 561 17.47 -37.36 7.30
N VAL A 562 18.64 -37.00 6.77
CA VAL A 562 19.72 -37.93 6.39
C VAL A 562 20.87 -37.90 7.39
N PHE A 563 21.18 -36.73 7.92
CA PHE A 563 22.26 -36.53 8.89
C PHE A 563 21.96 -35.31 9.77
N VAL A 564 22.26 -35.42 11.06
CA VAL A 564 22.30 -34.31 12.01
C VAL A 564 23.50 -34.53 12.92
N GLY A 565 24.37 -33.53 13.01
CA GLY A 565 25.44 -33.54 14.00
C GLY A 565 26.61 -32.65 13.62
N ASP A 566 27.63 -32.71 14.48
CA ASP A 566 28.90 -32.03 14.31
C ASP A 566 29.66 -32.58 13.09
N LEU A 567 30.19 -31.66 12.28
CA LEU A 567 30.99 -31.98 11.09
C LEU A 567 32.40 -32.48 11.45
N GLY A 568 32.98 -32.00 12.55
CA GLY A 568 34.38 -32.22 12.89
C GLY A 568 35.36 -31.53 11.93
N GLU A 569 36.66 -31.70 12.18
CA GLU A 569 37.70 -31.08 11.36
C GLU A 569 37.63 -31.61 9.91
N LYS A 570 37.53 -30.69 8.94
CA LYS A 570 37.35 -31.01 7.51
C LYS A 570 36.18 -31.96 7.22
N SER A 571 35.11 -31.87 8.03
CA SER A 571 33.89 -32.68 7.84
C SER A 571 34.08 -34.19 7.97
N CYS A 572 35.11 -34.66 8.69
CA CYS A 572 35.43 -36.09 8.82
C CYS A 572 34.25 -36.94 9.33
N LYS A 573 33.49 -36.44 10.31
CA LYS A 573 32.38 -37.18 10.93
C LYS A 573 31.22 -37.45 9.97
N LEU A 574 31.02 -36.56 9.00
CA LEU A 574 30.02 -36.71 7.94
C LEU A 574 30.49 -37.73 6.91
N VAL A 575 31.75 -37.62 6.46
CA VAL A 575 32.33 -38.52 5.46
C VAL A 575 32.34 -39.95 5.98
N GLU A 576 32.83 -40.18 7.20
CA GLU A 576 32.82 -41.49 7.86
C GLU A 576 31.41 -42.09 7.95
N TYR A 577 30.41 -41.25 8.28
CA TYR A 577 29.01 -41.71 8.37
C TYR A 577 28.45 -42.14 7.01
N LEU A 578 28.65 -41.34 5.96
CA LEU A 578 28.13 -41.65 4.63
C LEU A 578 28.86 -42.83 3.99
N GLU A 579 30.18 -42.93 4.14
CA GLU A 579 30.99 -44.05 3.64
C GLU A 579 30.69 -45.38 4.36
N ALA A 580 30.26 -45.34 5.61
CA ALA A 580 29.81 -46.53 6.34
C ALA A 580 28.49 -47.11 5.81
N ILE A 581 27.73 -46.36 5.01
CA ILE A 581 26.47 -46.83 4.43
C ILE A 581 26.77 -47.67 3.17
N PRO A 582 26.27 -48.93 3.09
CA PRO A 582 26.50 -49.78 1.93
C PRO A 582 25.99 -49.14 0.63
N GLY A 583 26.86 -49.11 -0.39
CA GLY A 583 26.53 -48.55 -1.71
C GLY A 583 26.87 -47.07 -1.90
N THR A 584 27.40 -46.38 -0.88
CA THR A 584 27.91 -45.01 -1.03
C THR A 584 29.30 -45.02 -1.68
N PRO A 585 29.54 -44.26 -2.76
CA PRO A 585 30.89 -44.12 -3.33
C PRO A 585 31.79 -43.31 -2.37
N PRO A 586 33.06 -43.72 -2.15
CA PRO A 586 33.98 -43.00 -1.27
C PRO A 586 34.29 -41.60 -1.80
N LEU A 587 34.65 -40.68 -0.90
CA LEU A 587 34.98 -39.30 -1.26
C LEU A 587 36.27 -39.26 -2.13
N PRO A 588 36.21 -38.73 -3.36
CA PRO A 588 37.41 -38.61 -4.19
C PRO A 588 38.43 -37.63 -3.58
N LYS A 589 39.73 -37.92 -3.73
CA LYS A 589 40.81 -37.09 -3.18
C LYS A 589 40.73 -35.65 -3.71
N GLY A 590 40.68 -34.68 -2.80
CA GLY A 590 40.61 -33.25 -3.13
C GLY A 590 39.24 -32.77 -3.62
N TYR A 591 38.22 -33.63 -3.58
CA TYR A 591 36.86 -33.23 -3.93
C TYR A 591 36.14 -32.60 -2.75
N ASN A 592 35.22 -31.68 -3.05
CA ASN A 592 34.50 -30.93 -2.02
C ASN A 592 33.48 -31.86 -1.30
N PRO A 593 33.60 -32.07 0.02
CA PRO A 593 32.67 -32.93 0.77
C PRO A 593 31.22 -32.47 0.65
N ALA A 594 30.99 -31.15 0.59
CA ALA A 594 29.65 -30.57 0.48
C ALA A 594 28.99 -30.87 -0.87
N THR A 595 29.78 -30.94 -1.96
CA THR A 595 29.30 -31.31 -3.29
C THR A 595 29.05 -32.81 -3.37
N TRP A 596 30.00 -33.62 -2.89
CA TRP A 596 29.89 -35.07 -2.85
C TRP A 596 28.67 -35.56 -2.06
N MET A 597 28.42 -35.02 -0.85
CA MET A 597 27.27 -35.46 -0.06
C MET A 597 25.94 -35.19 -0.78
N LEU A 598 25.85 -34.12 -1.56
CA LEU A 598 24.66 -33.77 -2.32
C LEU A 598 24.47 -34.72 -3.51
N GLU A 599 25.55 -35.07 -4.22
CA GLU A 599 25.53 -36.08 -5.29
C GLU A 599 25.12 -37.46 -4.76
N VAL A 600 25.68 -37.88 -3.62
CA VAL A 600 25.40 -39.16 -2.95
C VAL A 600 23.91 -39.33 -2.60
N ILE A 601 23.26 -38.25 -2.12
CA ILE A 601 21.83 -38.28 -1.79
C ILE A 601 20.91 -38.01 -3.00
N GLY A 602 21.45 -37.95 -4.22
CA GLY A 602 20.69 -37.79 -5.47
C GLY A 602 20.30 -36.34 -5.80
N ALA A 603 21.02 -35.35 -5.28
CA ALA A 603 20.78 -33.93 -5.55
C ALA A 603 21.52 -33.46 -6.82
N GLY A 604 21.03 -33.83 -7.99
CA GLY A 604 21.53 -33.34 -9.27
C GLY A 604 22.05 -34.46 -10.17
N VAL A 605 21.59 -34.44 -11.42
CA VAL A 605 21.84 -35.40 -12.52
C VAL A 605 21.19 -36.77 -12.32
N GLY A 606 20.49 -37.25 -13.36
CA GLY A 606 19.59 -38.41 -13.37
C GLY A 606 20.25 -39.78 -13.20
N HIS A 607 21.06 -39.96 -12.15
CA HIS A 607 21.36 -41.30 -11.65
C HIS A 607 20.24 -41.74 -10.72
N ASP A 608 19.46 -42.73 -11.17
CA ASP A 608 18.60 -43.55 -10.32
C ASP A 608 19.48 -44.30 -9.31
N THR A 609 19.86 -43.66 -8.20
CA THR A 609 20.26 -44.41 -6.98
C THR A 609 18.99 -44.88 -6.27
N GLY A 610 18.18 -45.67 -6.99
CA GLY A 610 16.87 -46.16 -6.56
C GLY A 610 16.92 -47.29 -5.52
N LEU A 611 18.06 -47.53 -4.85
CA LEU A 611 18.20 -48.66 -3.91
C LEU A 611 18.46 -48.28 -2.45
N THR A 612 19.05 -47.12 -2.13
CA THR A 612 19.48 -46.82 -0.75
C THR A 612 18.68 -45.68 -0.14
N ASP A 613 17.79 -46.00 0.82
CA ASP A 613 17.10 -44.97 1.61
C ASP A 613 17.96 -44.49 2.78
N TYR A 614 18.75 -43.43 2.54
CA TYR A 614 19.61 -42.80 3.55
C TYR A 614 18.86 -42.30 4.79
N ALA A 615 17.57 -41.94 4.69
CA ALA A 615 16.80 -41.48 5.85
C ALA A 615 16.44 -42.64 6.80
N ASP A 616 16.19 -43.83 6.26
CA ASP A 616 15.94 -45.01 7.08
C ASP A 616 17.21 -45.54 7.75
N TYR A 617 18.37 -45.42 7.09
CA TYR A 617 19.66 -45.67 7.73
C TYR A 617 19.92 -44.68 8.86
N PHE A 618 19.64 -43.39 8.67
CA PHE A 618 19.76 -42.40 9.74
C PHE A 618 18.93 -42.78 10.97
N LYS A 619 17.66 -43.14 10.80
CA LYS A 619 16.77 -43.55 11.91
C LYS A 619 17.32 -44.72 12.74
N LYS A 620 18.08 -45.63 12.13
CA LYS A 620 18.71 -46.79 12.79
C LYS A 620 20.14 -46.55 13.27
N SER A 621 20.75 -45.43 12.86
CA SER A 621 22.16 -45.14 13.08
C SER A 621 22.48 -44.74 14.53
N GLU A 622 23.76 -44.84 14.90
CA GLU A 622 24.29 -44.29 16.14
C GLU A 622 24.14 -42.77 16.19
N LYS A 623 24.27 -42.07 15.06
CA LYS A 623 24.09 -40.60 14.98
C LYS A 623 22.70 -40.16 15.43
N LYS A 624 21.65 -40.95 15.13
CA LYS A 624 20.29 -40.67 15.63
C LYS A 624 20.17 -40.85 17.14
N ARG A 625 20.81 -41.89 17.71
CA ARG A 625 20.86 -42.08 19.17
C ARG A 625 21.59 -40.92 19.86
N ILE A 626 22.68 -40.44 19.29
CA ILE A 626 23.42 -39.27 19.78
C ILE A 626 22.52 -38.02 19.72
N LEU A 627 21.82 -37.80 18.60
CA LEU A 627 20.86 -36.69 18.47
C LEU A 627 19.77 -36.76 19.57
N ASP A 628 19.18 -37.93 19.80
CA ASP A 628 18.13 -38.09 20.81
C ASP A 628 18.67 -37.88 22.23
N ALA A 629 19.91 -38.31 22.51
CA ALA A 629 20.60 -38.04 23.77
C ALA A 629 20.90 -36.55 23.96
N CYS A 630 21.37 -35.85 22.92
CA CYS A 630 21.60 -34.41 22.95
C CYS A 630 20.31 -33.61 23.12
N LEU A 631 19.23 -34.03 22.44
CA LEU A 631 17.91 -33.42 22.64
C LEU A 631 17.45 -33.56 24.08
N ALA A 632 17.72 -34.69 24.74
CA ALA A 632 17.35 -34.93 26.14
C ALA A 632 18.20 -34.14 27.18
N GLN A 633 19.17 -33.33 26.76
CA GLN A 633 19.97 -32.50 27.67
C GLN A 633 19.18 -31.30 28.22
N GLU A 634 19.56 -30.86 29.43
CA GLU A 634 19.07 -29.63 30.03
C GLU A 634 19.47 -28.41 29.18
N GLY A 635 18.55 -27.46 29.02
CA GLY A 635 18.69 -26.29 28.17
C GLY A 635 18.36 -26.54 26.69
N VAL A 636 18.20 -27.80 26.25
CA VAL A 636 17.82 -28.13 24.86
C VAL A 636 16.32 -28.40 24.77
N THR A 637 15.84 -29.49 25.40
CA THR A 637 14.39 -29.81 25.44
C THR A 637 13.84 -29.89 26.85
N ILE A 638 14.72 -29.99 27.85
CA ILE A 638 14.38 -29.91 29.26
C ILE A 638 14.77 -28.51 29.76
N PRO A 639 13.88 -27.77 30.44
CA PRO A 639 14.23 -26.48 31.04
C PRO A 639 15.44 -26.58 31.98
N SER A 640 16.37 -25.64 31.87
CA SER A 640 17.53 -25.53 32.76
C SER A 640 17.43 -24.29 33.65
N PRO A 641 17.89 -24.32 34.92
CA PRO A 641 17.97 -23.13 35.76
C PRO A 641 18.89 -22.03 35.20
N ASP A 642 19.91 -22.43 34.42
CA ASP A 642 20.93 -21.52 33.89
C ASP A 642 20.43 -20.70 32.69
N TYR A 643 19.36 -21.14 32.03
CA TYR A 643 18.81 -20.51 30.83
C TYR A 643 17.35 -20.10 31.03
N PRO A 644 17.04 -18.80 31.17
CA PRO A 644 15.69 -18.34 31.45
C PRO A 644 14.74 -18.49 30.24
N GLU A 645 13.45 -18.60 30.52
CA GLU A 645 12.38 -18.57 29.52
C GLU A 645 12.30 -17.20 28.82
N MET A 646 12.17 -17.21 27.49
CA MET A 646 12.08 -15.98 26.67
C MET A 646 10.66 -15.39 26.70
N LEU A 647 10.35 -14.66 27.76
CA LEU A 647 9.04 -14.03 27.95
C LEU A 647 9.01 -12.57 27.47
N PHE A 648 8.04 -12.27 26.60
CA PHE A 648 7.80 -10.90 26.13
C PHE A 648 6.35 -10.47 26.36
N THR A 649 6.17 -9.35 27.06
CA THR A 649 4.83 -8.82 27.40
C THR A 649 4.20 -7.99 26.29
N ARG A 650 5.03 -7.30 25.49
CA ARG A 650 4.58 -6.42 24.41
C ARG A 650 4.88 -7.02 23.05
N LYS A 651 3.92 -6.89 22.14
CA LYS A 651 4.03 -7.32 20.74
C LYS A 651 5.15 -6.60 19.97
N ARG A 652 5.45 -5.36 20.33
CA ARG A 652 6.51 -4.53 19.71
C ARG A 652 7.41 -3.98 20.82
N ALA A 653 8.69 -3.89 20.54
CA ALA A 653 9.70 -3.49 21.52
C ALA A 653 9.67 -1.97 21.78
N ALA A 654 9.66 -1.17 20.72
CA ALA A 654 9.63 0.29 20.83
C ALA A 654 8.25 0.86 21.22
N SER A 655 8.27 2.01 21.90
CA SER A 655 7.06 2.77 22.21
C SER A 655 6.38 3.30 20.94
N SER A 656 5.06 3.52 21.00
CA SER A 656 4.31 4.08 19.87
C SER A 656 4.86 5.43 19.39
N TRP A 657 5.34 6.27 20.32
CA TRP A 657 5.88 7.58 19.96
C TRP A 657 7.26 7.48 19.30
N THR A 658 8.11 6.58 19.78
CA THR A 658 9.40 6.26 19.13
C THR A 658 9.16 5.80 17.69
N GLN A 659 8.21 4.87 17.48
CA GLN A 659 7.81 4.43 16.15
C GLN A 659 7.36 5.59 15.26
N ALA A 660 6.50 6.48 15.77
CA ALA A 660 6.03 7.66 15.05
C ALA A 660 7.17 8.59 14.62
N ARG A 661 8.09 8.91 15.54
CA ARG A 661 9.23 9.81 15.28
C ARG A 661 10.16 9.26 14.21
N PHE A 662 10.56 8.00 14.31
CA PHE A 662 11.49 7.38 13.35
C PHE A 662 10.85 7.20 11.97
N LEU A 663 9.57 6.81 11.90
CA LEU A 663 8.88 6.67 10.62
C LEU A 663 8.64 8.01 9.95
N LEU A 664 8.19 9.03 10.69
CA LEU A 664 8.01 10.38 10.14
C LEU A 664 9.35 10.97 9.68
N GLY A 665 10.40 10.81 10.48
CA GLY A 665 11.76 11.21 10.10
C GLY A 665 12.23 10.50 8.82
N ARG A 666 12.05 9.18 8.74
CA ARG A 666 12.41 8.38 7.56
C ARG A 666 11.72 8.89 6.29
N PHE A 667 10.40 9.11 6.33
CA PHE A 667 9.67 9.62 5.16
C PHE A 667 10.11 11.04 4.76
N MET A 668 10.33 11.93 5.73
CA MET A 668 10.82 13.28 5.45
C MET A 668 12.19 13.26 4.77
N THR A 669 13.13 12.44 5.29
CA THR A 669 14.46 12.26 4.70
C THR A 669 14.37 11.62 3.30
N MET A 670 13.52 10.61 3.13
CA MET A 670 13.33 9.91 1.85
C MET A 670 12.83 10.86 0.75
N TYR A 671 11.82 11.69 1.03
CA TYR A 671 11.26 12.63 0.06
C TYR A 671 12.25 13.74 -0.27
N TRP A 672 13.01 14.20 0.73
CA TRP A 672 14.07 15.17 0.53
C TRP A 672 15.21 14.63 -0.34
N ARG A 673 15.68 13.40 -0.07
CA ARG A 673 16.77 12.73 -0.81
C ARG A 673 16.34 12.11 -2.14
N THR A 674 15.07 12.23 -2.51
CA THR A 674 14.55 11.79 -3.82
C THR A 674 14.06 13.01 -4.60
N PRO A 675 14.98 13.91 -5.01
CA PRO A 675 14.61 15.13 -5.70
C PRO A 675 13.93 14.84 -7.04
N SER A 676 14.27 13.73 -7.70
CA SER A 676 13.62 13.32 -8.97
C SER A 676 12.09 13.22 -8.86
N TYR A 677 11.53 12.87 -7.69
CA TYR A 677 10.09 12.86 -7.49
C TYR A 677 9.51 14.27 -7.30
N ASN A 678 10.02 15.02 -6.32
CA ASN A 678 9.46 16.32 -5.94
C ASN A 678 9.81 17.44 -6.93
N LEU A 679 11.05 17.50 -7.40
CA LEU A 679 11.50 18.49 -8.38
C LEU A 679 10.77 18.32 -9.70
N THR A 680 10.61 17.08 -10.19
CA THR A 680 9.85 16.82 -11.41
C THR A 680 8.40 17.28 -11.25
N ARG A 681 7.75 17.01 -10.12
CA ARG A 681 6.39 17.54 -9.84
C ARG A 681 6.33 19.06 -9.90
N PHE A 682 7.26 19.76 -9.25
CA PHE A 682 7.30 21.23 -9.28
C PHE A 682 7.53 21.79 -10.68
N VAL A 683 8.47 21.22 -11.43
CA VAL A 683 8.76 21.63 -12.82
C VAL A 683 7.55 21.37 -13.71
N VAL A 684 6.95 20.18 -13.63
CA VAL A 684 5.76 19.82 -14.41
C VAL A 684 4.61 20.76 -14.11
N THR A 685 4.34 21.03 -12.83
CA THR A 685 3.24 21.90 -12.42
C THR A 685 3.47 23.36 -12.82
N PHE A 686 4.72 23.84 -12.77
CA PHE A 686 5.07 25.17 -13.28
C PHE A 686 4.87 25.26 -14.80
N LEU A 687 5.36 24.27 -15.56
CA LEU A 687 5.16 24.20 -17.01
C LEU A 687 3.68 24.13 -17.36
N LEU A 688 2.90 23.35 -16.61
CA LEU A 688 1.46 23.25 -16.76
C LEU A 688 0.78 24.62 -16.60
N ALA A 689 1.13 25.35 -15.55
CA ALA A 689 0.60 26.68 -15.28
C ALA A 689 0.94 27.69 -16.38
N LEU A 690 2.17 27.63 -16.89
CA LEU A 690 2.65 28.51 -17.96
C LEU A 690 1.96 28.19 -19.30
N VAL A 691 1.89 26.91 -19.68
CA VAL A 691 1.27 26.49 -20.95
C VAL A 691 -0.19 26.88 -21.01
N PHE A 692 -0.95 26.55 -19.97
CA PHE A 692 -2.33 26.99 -19.88
C PHE A 692 -2.38 28.52 -19.85
N GLY A 693 -1.55 29.18 -19.03
CA GLY A 693 -1.54 30.63 -18.81
C GLY A 693 -1.32 31.45 -20.07
N LEU A 694 -0.41 30.99 -20.92
CA LEU A 694 -0.14 31.60 -22.22
C LEU A 694 -1.27 31.38 -23.23
N LEU A 695 -1.93 30.22 -23.17
CA LEU A 695 -2.99 29.89 -24.13
C LEU A 695 -4.24 30.75 -23.90
N PHE A 696 -4.60 31.00 -22.64
CA PHE A 696 -5.78 31.77 -22.27
C PHE A 696 -5.44 33.17 -21.75
N LEU A 697 -4.40 33.78 -22.30
CA LEU A 697 -3.95 35.10 -21.90
C LEU A 697 -5.07 36.12 -22.13
N ASN A 698 -5.60 36.72 -21.06
CA ASN A 698 -6.73 37.66 -21.08
C ASN A 698 -7.97 37.15 -21.85
N GLY A 699 -8.38 35.90 -21.63
CA GLY A 699 -9.54 35.31 -22.31
C GLY A 699 -10.85 36.08 -22.10
N ASP A 700 -11.66 36.19 -23.15
CA ASP A 700 -13.03 36.71 -23.09
C ASP A 700 -14.01 35.57 -22.77
N TYR A 701 -14.71 35.68 -21.64
CA TYR A 701 -15.64 34.65 -21.12
C TYR A 701 -17.11 35.05 -21.26
N LEU A 702 -17.41 36.16 -21.94
CA LEU A 702 -18.78 36.66 -22.07
C LEU A 702 -19.52 36.05 -23.27
N THR A 703 -18.82 35.51 -24.25
CA THR A 703 -19.43 34.82 -25.40
C THR A 703 -19.79 33.38 -25.04
N TYR A 704 -20.78 32.79 -25.72
CA TYR A 704 -21.14 31.37 -25.58
C TYR A 704 -19.93 30.43 -25.77
N GLN A 705 -19.08 30.70 -26.77
CA GLN A 705 -17.85 29.95 -26.97
C GLN A 705 -16.82 30.22 -25.86
N GLY A 706 -16.70 31.48 -25.43
CA GLY A 706 -15.79 31.92 -24.37
C GLY A 706 -16.06 31.26 -23.02
N ILE A 707 -17.32 31.21 -22.57
CA ILE A 707 -17.68 30.57 -21.28
C ILE A 707 -17.49 29.05 -21.31
N ASN A 708 -17.86 28.39 -22.41
CA ASN A 708 -17.63 26.94 -22.56
C ASN A 708 -16.13 26.62 -22.61
N GLY A 709 -15.32 27.46 -23.28
CA GLY A 709 -13.86 27.39 -23.27
C GLY A 709 -13.26 27.64 -21.88
N GLY A 710 -13.77 28.62 -21.14
CA GLY A 710 -13.34 28.96 -19.78
C GLY A 710 -13.63 27.87 -18.74
N VAL A 711 -14.83 27.27 -18.77
CA VAL A 711 -15.15 26.12 -17.92
C VAL A 711 -14.35 24.89 -18.35
N GLY A 712 -14.17 24.67 -19.65
CA GLY A 712 -13.35 23.60 -20.20
C GLY A 712 -11.87 23.70 -19.79
N MET A 713 -11.35 24.93 -19.73
CA MET A 713 -10.02 25.23 -19.24
C MET A 713 -9.85 24.88 -17.75
N VAL A 714 -10.81 25.24 -16.89
CA VAL A 714 -10.80 24.84 -15.47
C VAL A 714 -10.92 23.32 -15.32
N PHE A 715 -11.74 22.66 -16.14
CA PHE A 715 -11.83 21.20 -16.19
C PHE A 715 -10.49 20.56 -16.56
N MET A 716 -9.82 21.07 -17.59
CA MET A 716 -8.56 20.52 -18.11
C MET A 716 -7.39 20.69 -17.16
N THR A 717 -7.25 21.89 -16.58
CA THR A 717 -6.23 22.15 -15.56
C THR A 717 -6.43 21.25 -14.35
N THR A 718 -7.67 21.01 -13.93
CA THR A 718 -8.01 20.07 -12.87
C THR A 718 -7.66 18.63 -13.26
N LEU A 719 -8.07 18.19 -14.45
CA LEU A 719 -7.84 16.84 -14.96
C LEU A 719 -6.35 16.49 -15.00
N PHE A 720 -5.53 17.37 -15.60
CA PHE A 720 -4.09 17.10 -15.77
C PHE A 720 -3.30 17.22 -14.47
N ASN A 721 -3.60 18.19 -13.60
CA ASN A 721 -2.98 18.24 -12.26
C ASN A 721 -3.26 16.93 -11.47
N GLY A 722 -4.47 16.39 -11.61
CA GLY A 722 -4.84 15.10 -11.01
C GLY A 722 -4.09 13.91 -11.61
N LEU A 723 -4.08 13.79 -12.95
CA LEU A 723 -3.42 12.69 -13.65
C LEU A 723 -1.91 12.62 -13.39
N VAL A 724 -1.24 13.77 -13.41
CA VAL A 724 0.20 13.87 -13.12
C VAL A 724 0.48 13.41 -11.69
N SER A 725 -0.31 13.87 -10.73
CA SER A 725 -0.12 13.55 -9.30
C SER A 725 -0.40 12.08 -9.02
N PHE A 726 -1.43 11.51 -9.64
CA PHE A 726 -1.75 10.08 -9.54
C PHE A 726 -0.63 9.19 -10.12
N ASN A 727 -0.13 9.52 -11.31
CA ASN A 727 0.87 8.68 -11.98
C ASN A 727 2.27 8.79 -11.36
N SER A 728 2.63 9.96 -10.82
CA SER A 728 3.95 10.19 -10.22
C SER A 728 4.16 9.45 -8.90
N VAL A 729 3.12 9.25 -8.09
CA VAL A 729 3.22 8.62 -6.76
C VAL A 729 3.22 7.08 -6.80
N LEU A 730 2.78 6.48 -7.91
CA LEU A 730 2.68 5.02 -8.04
C LEU A 730 4.04 4.29 -7.88
N PRO A 731 5.14 4.69 -8.56
CA PRO A 731 6.42 4.00 -8.45
C PRO A 731 7.01 4.03 -7.04
N ILE A 732 7.11 5.24 -6.44
CA ILE A 732 7.68 5.43 -5.10
C ILE A 732 6.91 4.64 -4.02
N SER A 733 5.59 4.56 -4.15
CA SER A 733 4.74 3.81 -3.22
C SER A 733 4.91 2.29 -3.36
N CYS A 734 5.17 1.82 -4.58
CA CYS A 734 5.38 0.39 -4.87
C CYS A 734 6.78 -0.08 -4.44
N GLU A 735 7.82 0.74 -4.57
CA GLU A 735 9.19 0.45 -4.11
C GLU A 735 9.22 0.30 -2.58
N GLU A 736 8.63 1.25 -1.84
CA GLU A 736 8.59 1.21 -0.37
C GLU A 736 7.62 0.17 0.21
N ARG A 737 6.78 -0.44 -0.63
CA ARG A 737 5.82 -1.46 -0.19
C ARG A 737 6.52 -2.76 0.22
N GLU A 738 7.60 -3.14 -0.44
CA GLU A 738 8.32 -4.38 -0.15
C GLU A 738 9.06 -4.29 1.19
N SER A 739 9.75 -3.16 1.43
CA SER A 739 10.39 -2.85 2.71
C SER A 739 9.37 -2.90 3.86
N PHE A 740 8.18 -2.34 3.65
CA PHE A 740 7.08 -2.38 4.60
C PHE A 740 6.62 -3.80 4.96
N TYR A 741 6.48 -4.70 3.98
CA TYR A 741 6.03 -6.07 4.26
C TYR A 741 7.06 -6.86 5.05
N ARG A 742 8.35 -6.70 4.72
CA ARG A 742 9.46 -7.31 5.46
C ARG A 742 9.49 -6.82 6.91
N GLU A 743 9.53 -5.50 7.12
CA GLU A 743 9.57 -4.88 8.46
C GLU A 743 8.32 -5.24 9.29
N ARG A 744 7.18 -5.44 8.63
CA ARG A 744 5.96 -5.90 9.29
C ARG A 744 5.98 -7.38 9.64
N ALA A 745 6.68 -8.23 8.89
CA ALA A 745 6.89 -9.63 9.26
C ALA A 745 7.66 -9.72 10.59
N ALA A 746 8.72 -8.90 10.73
CA ALA A 746 9.55 -8.76 11.93
C ALA A 746 8.90 -8.00 13.11
N GLN A 747 7.65 -7.52 12.96
CA GLN A 747 6.94 -6.70 13.97
C GLN A 747 7.67 -5.41 14.40
N THR A 748 8.51 -4.83 13.54
CA THR A 748 9.33 -3.63 13.83
C THR A 748 8.49 -2.43 14.29
N TYR A 749 7.35 -2.16 13.64
CA TYR A 749 6.47 -1.04 14.00
C TYR A 749 4.99 -1.30 13.72
N ASN A 750 4.14 -0.37 14.15
CA ASN A 750 2.72 -0.36 13.86
C ASN A 750 2.44 0.23 12.47
N ALA A 751 1.64 -0.47 11.67
CA ALA A 751 1.21 -0.01 10.34
C ALA A 751 0.54 1.38 10.39
N LEU A 752 -0.14 1.73 11.49
CA LEU A 752 -0.70 3.07 11.67
C LEU A 752 0.35 4.17 11.45
N TRP A 753 1.50 4.07 12.11
CA TRP A 753 2.53 5.12 12.06
C TRP A 753 3.23 5.20 10.71
N TYR A 754 3.32 4.07 10.00
CA TYR A 754 3.85 4.04 8.65
C TYR A 754 2.97 4.88 7.71
N PHE A 755 1.67 4.63 7.70
CA PHE A 755 0.74 5.39 6.83
C PHE A 755 0.57 6.83 7.28
N VAL A 756 0.60 7.12 8.58
CA VAL A 756 0.63 8.51 9.08
C VAL A 756 1.87 9.24 8.57
N GLY A 757 3.06 8.63 8.66
CA GLY A 757 4.30 9.21 8.13
C GLY A 757 4.23 9.46 6.62
N SER A 758 3.84 8.44 5.85
CA SER A 758 3.66 8.52 4.39
C SER A 758 2.60 9.54 3.95
N THR A 759 1.61 9.81 4.78
CA THR A 759 0.56 10.79 4.50
C THR A 759 1.04 12.21 4.81
N LEU A 760 1.63 12.42 5.98
CA LEU A 760 2.02 13.76 6.42
C LEU A 760 3.16 14.35 5.60
N VAL A 761 4.06 13.51 5.06
CA VAL A 761 5.16 13.97 4.21
C VAL A 761 4.68 14.58 2.90
N GLU A 762 3.55 14.13 2.34
CA GLU A 762 3.03 14.64 1.05
C GLU A 762 2.47 16.06 1.16
N ILE A 763 1.92 16.46 2.31
CA ILE A 763 1.18 17.71 2.47
C ILE A 763 2.01 18.95 2.10
N PRO A 764 3.24 19.15 2.62
CA PRO A 764 4.04 20.33 2.27
C PRO A 764 4.35 20.41 0.78
N TYR A 765 4.80 19.31 0.16
CA TYR A 765 5.15 19.28 -1.26
C TYR A 765 3.94 19.52 -2.16
N VAL A 766 2.79 18.90 -1.85
CA VAL A 766 1.54 19.10 -2.61
C VAL A 766 1.06 20.54 -2.55
N PHE A 767 1.07 21.16 -1.36
CA PHE A 767 0.63 22.55 -1.21
C PHE A 767 1.59 23.53 -1.89
N THR A 768 2.91 23.28 -1.86
CA THR A 768 3.89 24.06 -2.63
C THR A 768 3.64 23.92 -4.13
N SER A 769 3.39 22.70 -4.62
CA SER A 769 3.08 22.47 -6.04
C SER A 769 1.82 23.21 -6.47
N GLY A 770 0.74 23.10 -5.69
CA GLY A 770 -0.51 23.81 -5.95
C GLY A 770 -0.36 25.34 -5.88
N PHE A 771 0.55 25.84 -5.02
CA PHE A 771 0.83 27.27 -4.90
C PHE A 771 1.52 27.79 -6.16
N ILE A 772 2.57 27.09 -6.61
CA ILE A 772 3.29 27.42 -7.85
C ILE A 772 2.31 27.43 -9.02
N PHE A 773 1.44 26.42 -9.12
CA PHE A 773 0.41 26.38 -10.16
C PHE A 773 -0.48 27.62 -10.12
N THR A 774 -1.14 27.82 -8.99
CA THR A 774 -2.18 28.84 -8.85
C THR A 774 -1.60 30.24 -9.01
N PHE A 775 -0.43 30.50 -8.44
CA PHE A 775 0.21 31.82 -8.51
C PHE A 775 0.55 32.22 -9.95
N VAL A 776 1.04 31.31 -10.79
CA VAL A 776 1.37 31.62 -12.18
C VAL A 776 0.09 31.67 -13.03
N TRP A 777 -0.71 30.61 -12.97
CA TRP A 777 -1.87 30.42 -13.83
C TRP A 777 -3.00 31.44 -13.57
N PHE A 778 -3.39 31.63 -12.30
CA PHE A 778 -4.59 32.39 -11.95
C PHE A 778 -4.52 33.84 -12.43
N PHE A 779 -3.37 34.48 -12.25
CA PHE A 779 -3.16 35.87 -12.66
C PHE A 779 -2.92 36.03 -14.16
N MET A 780 -2.26 35.07 -14.82
CA MET A 780 -2.03 35.11 -16.28
C MET A 780 -3.34 35.07 -17.09
N VAL A 781 -4.33 34.33 -16.60
CA VAL A 781 -5.65 34.17 -17.24
C VAL A 781 -6.55 35.39 -17.07
N GLY A 782 -6.18 36.31 -16.17
CA GLY A 782 -6.95 37.52 -15.87
C GLY A 782 -7.93 37.37 -14.70
N PHE A 783 -7.86 36.29 -13.90
CA PHE A 783 -8.67 36.19 -12.69
C PHE A 783 -8.13 37.14 -11.60
N THR A 784 -9.04 37.76 -10.85
CA THR A 784 -8.71 38.76 -9.84
C THR A 784 -9.29 38.39 -8.47
N GLY A 785 -8.76 39.00 -7.40
CA GLY A 785 -9.23 38.80 -6.03
C GLY A 785 -8.35 37.88 -5.19
N PHE A 786 -7.77 38.43 -4.12
CA PHE A 786 -6.87 37.68 -3.23
C PHE A 786 -7.58 36.52 -2.51
N GLY A 787 -8.82 36.73 -2.04
CA GLY A 787 -9.61 35.69 -1.38
C GLY A 787 -9.91 34.52 -2.32
N THR A 788 -10.30 34.82 -3.56
CA THR A 788 -10.57 33.83 -4.61
C THR A 788 -9.32 33.04 -4.96
N ALA A 789 -8.17 33.71 -5.13
CA ALA A 789 -6.88 33.06 -5.39
C ALA A 789 -6.45 32.12 -4.25
N LEU A 790 -6.64 32.52 -2.99
CA LEU A 790 -6.31 31.70 -1.82
C LEU A 790 -7.18 30.44 -1.76
N LEU A 791 -8.50 30.57 -1.97
CA LEU A 791 -9.42 29.43 -1.98
C LEU A 791 -9.18 28.51 -3.18
N TYR A 792 -8.84 29.08 -4.35
CA TYR A 792 -8.45 28.33 -5.54
C TYR A 792 -7.21 27.47 -5.25
N TRP A 793 -6.17 28.07 -4.65
CA TRP A 793 -4.95 27.36 -4.26
C TRP A 793 -5.22 26.20 -3.30
N ILE A 794 -5.98 26.46 -2.23
CA ILE A 794 -6.33 25.42 -1.25
C ILE A 794 -7.09 24.29 -1.95
N ASN A 795 -8.06 24.59 -2.79
CA ASN A 795 -8.87 23.58 -3.47
C ASN A 795 -8.05 22.75 -4.48
N VAL A 796 -7.21 23.38 -5.30
CA VAL A 796 -6.28 22.68 -6.20
C VAL A 796 -5.33 21.78 -5.41
N SER A 797 -4.78 22.27 -4.29
CA SER A 797 -3.89 21.47 -3.43
C SER A 797 -4.62 20.27 -2.81
N LEU A 798 -5.87 20.44 -2.35
CA LEU A 798 -6.68 19.33 -1.85
C LEU A 798 -7.03 18.32 -2.93
N MET A 799 -7.29 18.77 -4.16
CA MET A 799 -7.54 17.92 -5.32
C MET A 799 -6.31 17.08 -5.68
N ILE A 800 -5.13 17.71 -5.74
CA ILE A 800 -3.85 17.03 -5.94
C ILE A 800 -3.61 15.99 -4.82
N LEU A 801 -3.90 16.36 -3.57
CA LEU A 801 -3.75 15.47 -2.42
C LEU A 801 -4.68 14.25 -2.49
N LEU A 802 -5.94 14.47 -2.89
CA LEU A 802 -6.93 13.42 -3.11
C LEU A 802 -6.44 12.39 -4.14
N GLN A 803 -5.87 12.88 -5.26
CA GLN A 803 -5.32 12.03 -6.32
C GLN A 803 -4.04 11.30 -5.91
N THR A 804 -3.16 11.99 -5.17
CA THR A 804 -1.93 11.40 -4.63
C THR A 804 -2.25 10.23 -3.70
N TYR A 805 -3.20 10.39 -2.76
CA TYR A 805 -3.60 9.30 -1.87
C TYR A 805 -4.39 8.19 -2.58
N MET A 806 -5.08 8.51 -3.67
CA MET A 806 -5.70 7.48 -4.52
C MET A 806 -4.63 6.60 -5.18
N GLY A 807 -3.56 7.21 -5.68
CA GLY A 807 -2.39 6.48 -6.23
C GLY A 807 -1.73 5.60 -5.18
N GLN A 808 -1.44 6.13 -4.00
CA GLN A 808 -0.90 5.35 -2.87
C GLN A 808 -1.82 4.17 -2.53
N PHE A 809 -3.13 4.41 -2.39
CA PHE A 809 -4.11 3.36 -2.12
C PHE A 809 -4.02 2.21 -3.13
N LEU A 810 -3.99 2.51 -4.43
CA LEU A 810 -3.92 1.50 -5.48
C LEU A 810 -2.57 0.76 -5.49
N ALA A 811 -1.46 1.44 -5.22
CA ALA A 811 -0.12 0.82 -5.10
C ALA A 811 -0.07 -0.27 -4.01
N TYR A 812 -0.72 -0.03 -2.88
CA TYR A 812 -0.81 -1.01 -1.79
C TYR A 812 -1.91 -2.07 -2.01
N ALA A 813 -3.00 -1.72 -2.67
CA ALA A 813 -4.10 -2.64 -2.93
C ALA A 813 -3.74 -3.70 -3.98
N LEU A 814 -3.06 -3.29 -5.05
CA LEU A 814 -2.82 -4.11 -6.24
C LEU A 814 -1.42 -4.76 -6.22
N PRO A 815 -1.17 -5.82 -7.01
CA PRO A 815 0.07 -6.60 -6.90
C PRO A 815 1.27 -5.94 -7.57
N SER A 816 1.09 -5.20 -8.67
CA SER A 816 2.18 -4.56 -9.43
C SER A 816 1.84 -3.11 -9.78
N VAL A 817 2.87 -2.33 -10.15
CA VAL A 817 2.72 -0.95 -10.64
C VAL A 817 1.86 -0.91 -11.90
N GLU A 818 2.02 -1.89 -12.79
CA GLU A 818 1.28 -2.01 -14.06
C GLU A 818 -0.23 -2.17 -13.81
N VAL A 819 -0.61 -3.13 -12.96
CA VAL A 819 -2.02 -3.38 -12.63
C VAL A 819 -2.63 -2.18 -11.91
N ALA A 820 -1.84 -1.52 -11.03
CA ALA A 820 -2.26 -0.28 -10.37
C ALA A 820 -2.49 0.87 -11.35
N ALA A 821 -1.65 1.00 -12.38
CA ALA A 821 -1.83 1.97 -13.44
C ALA A 821 -3.08 1.68 -14.28
N ILE A 822 -3.30 0.43 -14.71
CA ILE A 822 -4.48 0.05 -15.53
C ILE A 822 -5.79 0.34 -14.78
N ILE A 823 -5.93 -0.15 -13.55
CA ILE A 823 -7.14 0.08 -12.74
C ILE A 823 -7.28 1.56 -12.37
N GLY A 824 -6.15 2.24 -12.14
CA GLY A 824 -6.11 3.69 -11.94
C GLY A 824 -6.66 4.48 -13.11
N VAL A 825 -6.22 4.16 -14.34
CA VAL A 825 -6.71 4.79 -15.58
C VAL A 825 -8.20 4.52 -15.76
N LEU A 826 -8.67 3.29 -15.54
CA LEU A 826 -10.10 2.97 -15.60
C LEU A 826 -10.93 3.84 -14.65
N MET A 827 -10.55 3.84 -13.37
CA MET A 827 -11.30 4.54 -12.33
C MET A 827 -11.25 6.05 -12.53
N ASN A 828 -10.09 6.62 -12.87
CA ASN A 828 -9.97 8.03 -13.17
C ASN A 828 -10.74 8.42 -14.44
N SER A 829 -10.75 7.58 -15.49
CA SER A 829 -11.54 7.85 -16.71
C SER A 829 -13.04 7.91 -16.42
N ILE A 830 -13.55 7.01 -15.56
CA ILE A 830 -14.94 7.07 -15.10
C ILE A 830 -15.19 8.35 -14.30
N PHE A 831 -14.30 8.71 -13.36
CA PHE A 831 -14.46 9.94 -12.60
C PHE A 831 -14.42 11.18 -13.49
N TYR A 832 -13.49 11.27 -14.45
CA TYR A 832 -13.41 12.40 -15.38
C TYR A 832 -14.65 12.53 -16.26
N LEU A 833 -15.21 11.40 -16.74
CA LEU A 833 -16.46 11.40 -17.51
C LEU A 833 -17.63 11.96 -16.68
N PHE A 834 -17.70 11.63 -15.39
CA PHE A 834 -18.76 12.09 -14.48
C PHE A 834 -18.33 13.25 -13.58
N MET A 835 -17.42 14.11 -14.05
CA MET A 835 -17.11 15.38 -13.37
C MET A 835 -18.12 16.50 -13.70
N GLY A 836 -18.89 16.37 -14.78
CA GLY A 836 -19.97 17.30 -15.15
C GLY A 836 -19.61 18.35 -16.20
N PHE A 837 -18.52 18.16 -16.96
CA PHE A 837 -18.15 19.01 -18.09
C PHE A 837 -18.58 18.41 -19.44
N ASN A 838 -18.15 17.17 -19.74
CA ASN A 838 -18.51 16.46 -20.97
C ASN A 838 -18.81 14.98 -20.66
N PRO A 839 -20.10 14.57 -20.58
CA PRO A 839 -21.28 15.39 -20.82
C PRO A 839 -21.47 16.46 -19.72
N PRO A 840 -22.09 17.61 -20.04
CA PRO A 840 -22.49 18.60 -19.05
C PRO A 840 -23.43 17.99 -18.00
N ALA A 841 -23.42 18.53 -16.79
CA ALA A 841 -24.18 17.96 -15.66
C ALA A 841 -25.68 17.79 -15.94
N ASN A 842 -26.29 18.69 -16.71
CA ASN A 842 -27.70 18.60 -17.11
C ASN A 842 -27.98 17.48 -18.14
N ALA A 843 -26.99 17.16 -18.97
CA ALA A 843 -27.07 16.15 -20.03
C ALA A 843 -26.72 14.73 -19.54
N ILE A 844 -26.27 14.57 -18.29
CA ILE A 844 -26.01 13.25 -17.70
C ILE A 844 -27.33 12.46 -17.60
N PRO A 845 -27.41 11.24 -18.17
CA PRO A 845 -28.62 10.41 -18.09
C PRO A 845 -29.05 10.15 -16.65
N SER A 846 -30.36 10.09 -16.41
CA SER A 846 -30.94 9.90 -15.07
C SER A 846 -30.37 8.67 -14.33
N GLY A 847 -30.13 7.58 -15.05
CA GLY A 847 -29.51 6.35 -14.54
C GLY A 847 -28.07 6.52 -14.03
N TYR A 848 -27.33 7.54 -14.48
CA TYR A 848 -25.95 7.83 -14.06
C TYR A 848 -25.82 8.99 -13.08
N LYS A 849 -26.93 9.65 -12.69
CA LYS A 849 -26.89 10.77 -11.73
C LYS A 849 -26.29 10.37 -10.38
N TRP A 850 -26.47 9.13 -9.92
CA TRP A 850 -25.82 8.65 -8.69
C TRP A 850 -24.30 8.59 -8.83
N LEU A 851 -23.78 8.23 -10.01
CA LEU A 851 -22.35 8.14 -10.30
C LEU A 851 -21.73 9.54 -10.31
N PHE A 852 -22.44 10.50 -10.90
CA PHE A 852 -22.11 11.93 -10.80
C PHE A 852 -22.08 12.44 -9.36
N THR A 853 -22.97 11.97 -8.47
CA THR A 853 -22.96 12.36 -7.05
C THR A 853 -21.80 11.75 -6.28
N ILE A 854 -21.42 10.49 -6.50
CA ILE A 854 -20.35 9.86 -5.72
C ILE A 854 -18.94 10.19 -6.20
N THR A 855 -18.82 10.76 -7.41
CA THR A 855 -17.53 11.04 -8.04
C THR A 855 -16.77 12.11 -7.26
N PRO A 856 -15.63 11.78 -6.62
CA PRO A 856 -14.94 12.73 -5.74
C PRO A 856 -14.39 13.95 -6.48
N LEU A 857 -14.03 13.80 -7.76
CA LEU A 857 -13.40 14.85 -8.57
C LEU A 857 -14.38 15.91 -9.07
N ARG A 858 -15.69 15.64 -9.00
CA ARG A 858 -16.72 16.63 -9.30
C ARG A 858 -16.61 17.82 -8.35
N TYR A 859 -16.47 17.56 -7.05
CA TYR A 859 -16.54 18.60 -6.03
C TYR A 859 -15.43 19.65 -6.15
N PRO A 860 -14.14 19.26 -6.35
CA PRO A 860 -13.10 20.23 -6.65
C PRO A 860 -13.41 21.07 -7.88
N LEU A 861 -13.87 20.46 -8.99
CA LEU A 861 -14.22 21.19 -10.20
C LEU A 861 -15.36 22.19 -9.97
N ALA A 862 -16.43 21.77 -9.30
CA ALA A 862 -17.57 22.63 -8.97
C ALA A 862 -17.14 23.83 -8.12
N ILE A 863 -16.23 23.63 -7.16
CA ILE A 863 -15.64 24.71 -6.36
C ILE A 863 -14.87 25.67 -7.27
N LEU A 864 -13.95 25.19 -8.11
CA LEU A 864 -13.15 26.07 -8.98
C LEU A 864 -14.02 26.84 -9.97
N GLY A 865 -14.98 26.18 -10.62
CA GLY A 865 -15.90 26.81 -11.55
C GLY A 865 -16.79 27.85 -10.87
N SER A 866 -17.32 27.53 -9.68
CA SER A 866 -18.12 28.48 -8.90
C SER A 866 -17.32 29.69 -8.38
N LEU A 867 -16.05 29.50 -8.00
CA LEU A 867 -15.18 30.57 -7.51
C LEU A 867 -14.85 31.59 -8.59
N VAL A 868 -14.69 31.13 -9.83
CA VAL A 868 -14.30 31.98 -10.96
C VAL A 868 -15.52 32.57 -11.67
N PHE A 869 -16.56 31.77 -11.92
CA PHE A 869 -17.70 32.16 -12.76
C PHE A 869 -19.01 32.35 -11.99
N GLY A 870 -19.11 31.91 -10.73
CA GLY A 870 -20.36 31.86 -9.98
C GLY A 870 -20.59 33.00 -8.98
N GLN A 871 -19.61 33.89 -8.77
CA GLN A 871 -19.74 34.99 -7.81
C GLN A 871 -20.56 36.15 -8.39
N CYS A 872 -21.69 36.44 -7.75
CA CYS A 872 -22.52 37.62 -8.02
C CYS A 872 -23.24 38.04 -6.73
N ASP A 873 -22.95 39.25 -6.24
CA ASP A 873 -23.50 39.75 -4.97
C ASP A 873 -24.98 40.19 -5.07
N VAL A 874 -25.40 40.69 -6.24
CA VAL A 874 -26.79 41.07 -6.55
C VAL A 874 -27.13 40.54 -7.94
N ASP A 875 -28.18 39.72 -8.04
CA ASP A 875 -28.57 39.07 -9.28
C ASP A 875 -29.19 40.07 -10.28
N PRO A 876 -28.72 40.10 -11.55
CA PRO A 876 -29.31 40.94 -12.60
C PRO A 876 -30.72 40.48 -12.96
N THR A 877 -31.60 41.42 -13.29
CA THR A 877 -32.99 41.13 -13.68
C THR A 877 -33.21 41.40 -15.17
N TRP A 878 -33.79 40.44 -15.89
CA TRP A 878 -34.15 40.63 -17.30
C TRP A 878 -35.43 41.46 -17.44
N ASN A 879 -35.37 42.54 -18.22
CA ASN A 879 -36.54 43.34 -18.55
C ASN A 879 -37.02 43.02 -19.97
N GLU A 880 -38.21 42.42 -20.09
CA GLU A 880 -38.80 42.00 -21.38
C GLU A 880 -39.13 43.19 -22.32
N VAL A 881 -39.34 44.39 -21.76
CA VAL A 881 -39.72 45.58 -22.53
C VAL A 881 -38.49 46.24 -23.16
N THR A 882 -37.40 46.37 -22.40
CA THR A 882 -36.15 47.01 -22.86
C THR A 882 -35.20 46.02 -23.55
N LYS A 883 -35.48 44.71 -23.47
CA LYS A 883 -34.62 43.61 -23.97
C LYS A 883 -33.18 43.70 -23.45
N ALA A 884 -33.02 44.13 -22.20
CA ALA A 884 -31.73 44.30 -21.54
C ALA A 884 -31.79 43.87 -20.06
N TYR A 885 -30.63 43.51 -19.51
CA TYR A 885 -30.49 43.25 -18.08
C TYR A 885 -30.33 44.56 -17.29
N GLU A 886 -31.08 44.68 -16.19
CA GLU A 886 -30.95 45.74 -15.20
C GLU A 886 -30.11 45.26 -14.00
N ASN A 887 -29.41 46.19 -13.33
CA ASN A 887 -28.54 45.92 -12.17
C ASN A 887 -27.30 45.03 -12.45
N VAL A 888 -26.70 45.14 -13.64
CA VAL A 888 -25.48 44.40 -14.01
C VAL A 888 -24.26 44.95 -13.27
N ASN A 889 -23.66 44.13 -12.41
CA ASN A 889 -22.41 44.45 -11.68
C ASN A 889 -21.15 44.07 -12.48
N SER A 890 -19.99 44.62 -12.10
CA SER A 890 -18.70 44.37 -12.75
C SER A 890 -18.11 42.96 -12.53
N GLN A 891 -18.70 42.15 -11.65
CA GLN A 891 -18.28 40.76 -11.43
C GLN A 891 -18.64 39.88 -12.63
N LEU A 892 -17.75 38.98 -13.01
CA LEU A 892 -17.90 38.13 -14.20
C LEU A 892 -19.21 37.32 -14.18
N GLY A 893 -19.61 36.80 -13.01
CA GLY A 893 -20.84 36.01 -12.86
C GLY A 893 -22.14 36.81 -13.09
N CYS A 894 -22.10 38.14 -12.91
CA CYS A 894 -23.26 39.02 -13.09
C CYS A 894 -23.42 39.52 -14.54
N GLN A 895 -22.47 39.24 -15.43
CA GLN A 895 -22.52 39.71 -16.81
C GLN A 895 -23.42 38.80 -17.69
N PRO A 896 -24.14 39.36 -18.68
CA PRO A 896 -24.93 38.58 -19.63
C PRO A 896 -24.04 37.85 -20.65
N VAL A 897 -24.47 36.67 -21.09
CA VAL A 897 -23.76 35.89 -22.12
C VAL A 897 -24.21 36.33 -23.53
N THR A 898 -23.26 36.58 -24.43
CA THR A 898 -23.50 36.93 -25.84
C THR A 898 -23.36 35.73 -26.77
N ASP A 899 -23.91 35.83 -28.00
CA ASP A 899 -23.81 34.80 -29.04
C ASP A 899 -24.38 33.42 -28.65
N LEU A 900 -25.46 33.42 -27.87
CA LEU A 900 -26.18 32.20 -27.50
C LEU A 900 -26.88 31.58 -28.72
N PRO A 901 -26.83 30.24 -28.89
CA PRO A 901 -27.63 29.57 -29.92
C PRO A 901 -29.13 29.78 -29.66
N LEU A 902 -29.94 29.77 -30.73
CA LEU A 902 -31.39 30.05 -30.69
C LEU A 902 -32.19 29.16 -29.72
N SER A 903 -31.62 28.03 -29.28
CA SER A 903 -32.21 27.10 -28.32
C SER A 903 -32.09 27.53 -26.84
N ILE A 904 -31.26 28.53 -26.52
CA ILE A 904 -31.00 28.98 -25.15
C ILE A 904 -31.52 30.41 -24.96
N ALA A 905 -32.41 30.60 -23.98
CA ALA A 905 -32.93 31.92 -23.61
C ALA A 905 -31.83 32.82 -23.01
N HIS A 906 -32.09 34.13 -22.93
CA HIS A 906 -31.19 35.10 -22.30
C HIS A 906 -30.80 34.66 -20.89
N THR A 907 -29.49 34.59 -20.61
CA THR A 907 -28.97 34.11 -19.32
C THR A 907 -27.68 34.84 -18.93
N THR A 908 -27.41 34.90 -17.63
CA THR A 908 -26.13 35.41 -17.08
C THR A 908 -25.08 34.30 -16.99
N VAL A 909 -23.80 34.68 -16.83
CA VAL A 909 -22.71 33.70 -16.67
C VAL A 909 -22.95 32.77 -15.47
N LYS A 910 -23.40 33.31 -14.33
CA LYS A 910 -23.73 32.54 -13.12
C LYS A 910 -24.85 31.52 -13.38
N GLU A 911 -25.92 31.93 -14.03
CA GLU A 911 -27.06 31.07 -14.34
C GLU A 911 -26.71 29.99 -15.38
N TYR A 912 -25.94 30.34 -16.40
CA TYR A 912 -25.45 29.39 -17.40
C TYR A 912 -24.58 28.30 -16.75
N VAL A 913 -23.60 28.69 -15.94
CA VAL A 913 -22.70 27.74 -15.25
C VAL A 913 -23.46 26.88 -14.22
N GLY A 914 -24.44 27.47 -13.53
CA GLY A 914 -25.29 26.75 -12.58
C GLY A 914 -26.23 25.74 -13.26
N SER A 915 -26.87 26.12 -14.37
CA SER A 915 -27.88 25.31 -15.06
C SER A 915 -27.29 24.23 -15.97
N VAL A 916 -26.20 24.54 -16.70
CA VAL A 916 -25.58 23.62 -17.66
C VAL A 916 -24.60 22.67 -16.97
N PHE A 917 -23.69 23.21 -16.15
CA PHE A 917 -22.62 22.44 -15.52
C PHE A 917 -22.90 22.07 -14.05
N GLY A 918 -23.98 22.55 -13.45
CA GLY A 918 -24.35 22.20 -12.08
C GLY A 918 -23.37 22.74 -11.04
N MET A 919 -22.71 23.86 -11.32
CA MET A 919 -21.71 24.49 -10.44
C MET A 919 -22.30 25.75 -9.79
N SER A 920 -22.86 25.62 -8.59
CA SER A 920 -23.44 26.75 -7.84
C SER A 920 -22.49 27.24 -6.74
N TYR A 921 -22.39 28.57 -6.58
CA TYR A 921 -21.61 29.21 -5.51
C TYR A 921 -22.18 28.94 -4.10
N SER A 922 -23.50 28.72 -3.97
CA SER A 922 -24.16 28.41 -2.69
C SER A 922 -23.64 27.13 -2.03
N ASP A 923 -23.24 26.15 -2.84
CA ASP A 923 -22.92 24.78 -2.40
C ASP A 923 -21.42 24.58 -2.18
N MET A 924 -20.63 25.64 -2.30
CA MET A 924 -19.16 25.60 -2.26
C MET A 924 -18.64 24.99 -0.95
N TRP A 925 -19.14 25.42 0.21
CA TRP A 925 -18.67 24.92 1.52
C TRP A 925 -19.06 23.46 1.77
N ALA A 926 -20.21 23.03 1.28
CA ALA A 926 -20.60 21.62 1.31
C ALA A 926 -19.64 20.78 0.45
N SER A 927 -19.31 21.27 -0.74
CA SER A 927 -18.34 20.65 -1.65
C SER A 927 -16.95 20.51 -1.02
N PHE A 928 -16.45 21.54 -0.31
CA PHE A 928 -15.19 21.43 0.47
C PHE A 928 -15.26 20.30 1.52
N GLY A 929 -16.39 20.17 2.20
CA GLY A 929 -16.64 19.08 3.14
C GLY A 929 -16.53 17.68 2.50
N TYR A 930 -17.11 17.51 1.30
CA TYR A 930 -17.02 16.25 0.55
C TYR A 930 -15.60 15.92 0.09
N VAL A 931 -14.81 16.92 -0.33
CA VAL A 931 -13.40 16.74 -0.70
C VAL A 931 -12.58 16.24 0.50
N ILE A 932 -12.70 16.90 1.65
CA ILE A 932 -11.98 16.51 2.89
C ILE A 932 -12.41 15.11 3.34
N LEU A 933 -13.70 14.79 3.26
CA LEU A 933 -14.22 13.46 3.60
C LEU A 933 -13.64 12.38 2.67
N SER A 934 -13.52 12.65 1.38
CA SER A 934 -12.97 11.73 0.39
C SER A 934 -11.48 11.46 0.65
N ILE A 935 -10.70 12.50 0.98
CA ILE A 935 -9.28 12.39 1.37
C ILE A 935 -9.13 11.49 2.60
N ALA A 936 -9.91 11.74 3.66
CA ALA A 936 -9.90 10.92 4.87
C ALA A 936 -10.37 9.47 4.61
N GLY A 937 -11.31 9.30 3.68
CA GLY A 937 -11.79 8.00 3.21
C GLY A 937 -10.68 7.15 2.58
N ASN A 938 -9.92 7.71 1.64
CA ASN A 938 -8.82 7.02 0.96
C ASN A 938 -7.74 6.55 1.94
N GLN A 939 -7.33 7.40 2.88
CA GLN A 939 -6.36 7.05 3.92
C GLN A 939 -6.84 5.89 4.79
N LYS A 940 -8.11 5.94 5.22
CA LYS A 940 -8.72 4.89 6.04
C LYS A 940 -8.83 3.57 5.28
N LEU A 941 -9.14 3.62 3.99
CA LEU A 941 -9.21 2.44 3.14
C LEU A 941 -7.84 1.81 2.93
N MET A 942 -6.82 2.62 2.63
CA MET A 942 -5.41 2.20 2.53
C MET A 942 -4.94 1.47 3.80
N MET A 943 -5.17 2.07 4.98
CA MET A 943 -4.84 1.43 6.25
C MET A 943 -5.55 0.10 6.46
N LYS A 944 -6.85 0.02 6.11
CA LYS A 944 -7.64 -1.22 6.24
C LYS A 944 -7.18 -2.31 5.27
N VAL A 945 -6.93 -1.97 4.01
CA VAL A 945 -6.45 -2.93 3.00
C VAL A 945 -5.12 -3.50 3.44
N CYS A 946 -4.19 -2.66 3.89
CA CYS A 946 -2.91 -3.14 4.39
C CYS A 946 -3.06 -3.97 5.68
N ALA A 947 -3.92 -3.56 6.61
CA ALA A 947 -4.22 -4.37 7.80
C ALA A 947 -4.74 -5.77 7.41
N ASN A 948 -5.60 -5.85 6.39
CA ASN A 948 -6.30 -7.05 5.95
C ASN A 948 -5.59 -7.86 4.86
N LYS A 949 -4.56 -7.36 4.17
CA LYS A 949 -3.90 -8.12 3.09
C LYS A 949 -3.16 -9.37 3.62
N LYS A 950 -2.75 -9.35 4.90
CA LYS A 950 -2.30 -10.56 5.63
C LYS A 950 -3.43 -11.57 5.89
N ILE A 951 -4.69 -11.12 5.84
CA ILE A 951 -5.93 -11.89 6.02
C ILE A 951 -6.44 -12.47 4.69
N LEU A 952 -6.13 -11.83 3.55
CA LEU A 952 -6.54 -12.33 2.22
C LEU A 952 -5.70 -13.51 1.71
N THR A 953 -4.48 -13.69 2.23
CA THR A 953 -3.66 -14.89 2.01
C THR A 953 -3.93 -16.01 3.03
N THR A 954 -4.71 -15.74 4.07
CA THR A 954 -5.20 -16.77 4.99
C THR A 954 -6.57 -17.22 4.49
N ALA A 955 -6.59 -18.36 3.77
CA ALA A 955 -7.85 -19.07 3.58
C ALA A 955 -8.50 -19.24 4.96
N LYS A 956 -9.74 -18.77 5.12
CA LYS A 956 -10.49 -19.06 6.35
C LYS A 956 -10.63 -20.57 6.44
N ASP A 957 -9.98 -21.17 7.41
CA ASP A 957 -9.91 -22.62 7.62
C ASP A 957 -11.22 -23.30 8.02
N ASN A 958 -12.37 -22.64 7.95
CA ASN A 958 -13.65 -23.20 8.39
C ASN A 958 -14.61 -23.34 7.20
N CYS A 959 -14.99 -24.57 6.87
CA CYS A 959 -16.14 -24.88 6.02
C CYS A 959 -17.36 -25.10 6.94
N ASN A 960 -18.43 -24.35 6.70
CA ASN A 960 -19.73 -24.59 7.34
C ASN A 960 -20.65 -25.18 6.26
N ALA A 961 -21.14 -26.39 6.47
CA ALA A 961 -22.07 -27.06 5.57
C ALA A 961 -23.39 -27.34 6.31
N TYR A 962 -24.51 -27.15 5.62
CA TYR A 962 -25.83 -27.59 6.09
C TYR A 962 -26.14 -28.92 5.41
N VAL A 963 -26.37 -29.97 6.20
CA VAL A 963 -26.67 -31.31 5.71
C VAL A 963 -28.07 -31.69 6.20
N THR A 964 -28.97 -31.93 5.25
CA THR A 964 -30.33 -32.40 5.53
C THR A 964 -30.35 -33.92 5.36
N PHE A 965 -30.68 -34.65 6.43
CA PHE A 965 -30.81 -36.10 6.38
C PHE A 965 -32.27 -36.48 6.11
N VAL A 966 -32.49 -37.50 5.28
CA VAL A 966 -33.85 -37.99 4.93
C VAL A 966 -34.48 -38.74 6.10
N GLU A 967 -33.68 -39.45 6.90
CA GLU A 967 -34.14 -40.23 8.05
C GLU A 967 -33.61 -39.68 9.37
N GLU A 968 -34.45 -39.64 10.41
CA GLU A 968 -34.09 -39.11 11.74
C GLU A 968 -32.95 -39.90 12.41
N LYS A 969 -32.91 -41.23 12.22
CA LYS A 969 -31.83 -42.09 12.73
C LYS A 969 -30.44 -41.70 12.17
N SER A 970 -30.39 -41.15 10.96
CA SER A 970 -29.14 -40.67 10.34
C SER A 970 -28.60 -39.40 11.02
N VAL A 971 -29.47 -38.59 11.62
CA VAL A 971 -29.08 -37.40 12.41
C VAL A 971 -28.33 -37.82 13.68
N ASP A 972 -28.77 -38.89 14.34
CA ASP A 972 -28.11 -39.43 15.54
C ASP A 972 -26.78 -40.11 15.23
N ALA A 973 -26.69 -40.82 14.11
CA ALA A 973 -25.43 -41.35 13.61
C ALA A 973 -24.44 -40.22 13.28
N ALA A 974 -24.88 -39.13 12.64
CA ALA A 974 -24.05 -37.98 12.35
C ALA A 974 -23.58 -37.24 13.62
N LEU A 975 -24.44 -37.11 14.64
CA LEU A 975 -24.04 -36.53 15.93
C LEU A 975 -22.95 -37.33 16.64
N LYS A 976 -22.94 -38.66 16.51
CA LYS A 976 -21.87 -39.52 17.05
C LYS A 976 -20.52 -39.29 16.36
N LEU A 977 -20.51 -38.68 15.17
CA LEU A 977 -19.29 -38.26 14.47
C LEU A 977 -18.78 -36.89 14.97
N ASN A 978 -19.44 -36.25 15.93
CA ASN A 978 -18.96 -35.00 16.52
C ASN A 978 -17.62 -35.22 17.26
N GLY A 979 -16.60 -34.44 16.90
CA GLY A 979 -15.23 -34.60 17.39
C GLY A 979 -14.37 -35.56 16.56
N THR A 980 -14.95 -36.29 15.60
CA THR A 980 -14.17 -37.08 14.63
C THR A 980 -13.38 -36.17 13.72
N THR A 981 -12.25 -36.66 13.21
CA THR A 981 -11.32 -35.83 12.45
C THR A 981 -11.51 -36.15 10.96
N LEU A 982 -11.97 -35.17 10.19
CA LEU A 982 -12.05 -35.26 8.73
C LEU A 982 -11.08 -34.24 8.14
N VAL A 983 -10.12 -34.71 7.36
CA VAL A 983 -9.07 -33.90 6.72
C VAL A 983 -8.42 -32.93 7.73
N HIS A 984 -7.86 -33.51 8.80
CA HIS A 984 -7.11 -32.80 9.86
C HIS A 984 -7.91 -31.75 10.65
N LYS A 985 -9.24 -31.68 10.49
CA LYS A 985 -10.13 -30.80 11.24
C LYS A 985 -11.13 -31.64 12.02
N LYS A 986 -11.36 -31.26 13.29
CA LYS A 986 -12.42 -31.89 14.10
C LYS A 986 -13.76 -31.45 13.53
N ILE A 987 -14.52 -32.41 13.01
CA ILE A 987 -15.90 -32.19 12.60
C ILE A 987 -16.68 -31.83 13.85
N ARG A 988 -17.37 -30.69 13.81
CA ARG A 988 -18.36 -30.35 14.81
C ARG A 988 -19.75 -30.54 14.21
N VAL A 989 -20.35 -31.69 14.48
CA VAL A 989 -21.75 -31.93 14.13
C VAL A 989 -22.60 -31.40 15.27
N ASN A 990 -23.34 -30.32 15.03
CA ASN A 990 -24.40 -29.91 15.93
C ASN A 990 -25.73 -30.18 15.22
N ARG A 991 -26.74 -30.64 15.96
CA ARG A 991 -28.12 -30.53 15.46
C ARG A 991 -28.36 -29.06 15.14
N SER A 992 -29.03 -28.80 14.02
CA SER A 992 -29.51 -27.47 13.64
C SER A 992 -30.59 -27.02 14.65
N GLN A 993 -30.16 -26.62 15.83
CA GLN A 993 -30.99 -25.94 16.83
C GLN A 993 -30.22 -24.71 17.29
N LEU A 994 -30.22 -23.73 16.40
CA LEU A 994 -29.81 -22.37 16.74
C LEU A 994 -30.94 -21.43 16.33
N VAL A 995 -32.13 -21.70 16.83
CA VAL A 995 -33.16 -20.67 16.91
C VAL A 995 -32.85 -19.90 18.20
N ILE A 996 -31.91 -18.95 18.13
CA ILE A 996 -31.94 -17.83 19.09
C ILE A 996 -33.19 -17.06 18.71
N ASP A 997 -34.32 -17.42 19.30
CA ASP A 997 -35.52 -16.62 19.20
C ASP A 997 -35.31 -15.40 20.10
N ALA A 998 -35.01 -14.26 19.49
CA ALA A 998 -34.79 -13.00 20.20
C ALA A 998 -36.01 -12.59 21.04
N ARG A 999 -37.22 -13.08 20.72
CA ARG A 999 -38.44 -12.81 21.47
C ARG A 999 -38.57 -13.68 22.72
N ARG A 1000 -37.96 -14.86 22.75
CA ARG A 1000 -38.04 -15.85 23.84
C ARG A 1000 -36.74 -16.00 24.64
N SER A 1001 -35.73 -15.18 24.40
CA SER A 1001 -34.41 -15.31 25.02
C SER A 1001 -33.91 -14.05 25.75
N ILE A 1002 -33.16 -14.29 26.82
CA ILE A 1002 -32.45 -13.26 27.61
C ILE A 1002 -30.94 -13.45 27.55
N PHE A 1003 -30.22 -12.34 27.60
CA PHE A 1003 -28.78 -12.27 27.82
C PHE A 1003 -28.48 -12.15 29.32
N LEU A 1004 -27.50 -12.92 29.78
CA LEU A 1004 -26.98 -12.90 31.14
C LEU A 1004 -25.54 -12.41 31.14
N GLY A 1005 -25.22 -11.42 31.97
CA GLY A 1005 -23.85 -10.98 32.25
C GLY A 1005 -23.51 -11.08 33.73
N ASN A 1006 -22.21 -11.02 34.06
CA ASN A 1006 -21.69 -11.16 35.42
C ASN A 1006 -21.93 -12.53 36.07
N VAL A 1007 -22.00 -13.59 35.26
CA VAL A 1007 -22.14 -14.98 35.71
C VAL A 1007 -20.81 -15.45 36.34
N PRO A 1008 -20.80 -16.21 37.45
CA PRO A 1008 -19.57 -16.79 38.00
C PRO A 1008 -18.86 -17.69 36.98
N PHE A 1009 -17.53 -17.62 36.90
CA PHE A 1009 -16.74 -18.33 35.87
C PHE A 1009 -16.79 -19.86 36.01
N LYS A 1010 -17.07 -20.39 37.20
CA LYS A 1010 -17.22 -21.84 37.45
C LYS A 1010 -18.66 -22.35 37.32
N CYS A 1011 -19.63 -21.47 37.09
CA CYS A 1011 -21.04 -21.85 36.97
C CYS A 1011 -21.27 -22.77 35.76
N THR A 1012 -22.07 -23.82 35.92
CA THR A 1012 -22.46 -24.79 34.88
C THR A 1012 -23.81 -24.44 34.25
N ASP A 1013 -24.07 -24.96 33.06
CA ASP A 1013 -25.31 -24.66 32.33
C ASP A 1013 -26.52 -25.27 33.07
N ASP A 1014 -26.37 -26.45 33.68
CA ASP A 1014 -27.40 -27.10 34.52
C ASP A 1014 -27.71 -26.30 35.80
N GLN A 1015 -26.70 -25.72 36.45
CA GLN A 1015 -26.89 -24.85 37.61
C GLN A 1015 -27.72 -23.61 37.25
N MET A 1016 -27.54 -23.08 36.03
CA MET A 1016 -28.33 -21.95 35.55
C MET A 1016 -29.76 -22.35 35.16
N VAL A 1017 -29.95 -23.56 34.61
CA VAL A 1017 -31.29 -24.12 34.36
C VAL A 1017 -32.04 -24.24 35.69
N GLN A 1018 -31.45 -24.88 36.70
CA GLN A 1018 -32.07 -25.00 38.02
C GLN A 1018 -32.35 -23.65 38.67
N PHE A 1019 -31.44 -22.68 38.51
CA PHE A 1019 -31.57 -21.34 39.09
C PHE A 1019 -32.81 -20.59 38.60
N PHE A 1020 -33.09 -20.65 37.29
CA PHE A 1020 -34.26 -20.01 36.68
C PHE A 1020 -35.52 -20.88 36.78
N ALA A 1021 -35.38 -22.21 36.69
CA ALA A 1021 -36.52 -23.14 36.79
C ALA A 1021 -37.20 -22.98 38.15
N LYS A 1022 -36.44 -22.97 39.25
CA LYS A 1022 -36.99 -22.76 40.61
C LYS A 1022 -37.72 -21.44 40.81
N ARG A 1023 -37.40 -20.40 40.03
CA ARG A 1023 -37.90 -19.02 40.23
C ARG A 1023 -39.00 -18.62 39.26
N LEU A 1024 -39.10 -19.32 38.14
CA LEU A 1024 -40.09 -19.07 37.09
C LEU A 1024 -41.09 -20.22 36.96
N TRP A 1025 -41.01 -21.22 37.85
CA TRP A 1025 -41.97 -22.33 37.91
C TRP A 1025 -43.35 -21.83 38.31
N THR A 1026 -44.36 -22.31 37.60
CA THR A 1026 -45.79 -22.17 37.92
C THR A 1026 -46.50 -23.47 37.54
N GLU A 1027 -47.65 -23.78 38.14
CA GLU A 1027 -48.42 -25.00 37.79
C GLU A 1027 -48.77 -25.10 36.30
N GLU A 1028 -48.95 -23.96 35.61
CA GLU A 1028 -49.21 -23.90 34.16
C GLU A 1028 -47.94 -24.08 33.29
N GLU A 1029 -46.74 -23.85 33.83
CA GLU A 1029 -45.47 -23.94 33.09
C GLU A 1029 -44.41 -24.64 33.97
N PRO A 1030 -44.50 -25.98 34.12
CA PRO A 1030 -43.63 -26.73 35.03
C PRO A 1030 -42.16 -26.78 34.61
N GLU A 1031 -41.86 -26.45 33.36
CA GLU A 1031 -40.51 -26.38 32.81
C GLU A 1031 -40.33 -25.10 31.98
N PRO A 1032 -40.00 -23.95 32.60
CA PRO A 1032 -40.01 -22.66 31.91
C PRO A 1032 -38.84 -22.49 30.92
N ILE A 1033 -37.78 -23.27 31.05
CA ILE A 1033 -36.53 -23.10 30.29
C ILE A 1033 -36.46 -24.14 29.17
N GLU A 1034 -36.20 -23.66 27.97
CA GLU A 1034 -35.97 -24.50 26.79
C GLU A 1034 -34.47 -24.79 26.62
N ASN A 1035 -33.59 -23.81 26.86
CA ASN A 1035 -32.14 -23.99 26.72
C ASN A 1035 -31.34 -22.94 27.50
N VAL A 1036 -30.17 -23.30 28.02
CA VAL A 1036 -29.19 -22.36 28.60
C VAL A 1036 -27.84 -22.56 27.93
N ARG A 1037 -27.16 -21.46 27.63
CA ARG A 1037 -25.80 -21.50 27.09
C ARG A 1037 -24.90 -20.50 27.77
N LEU A 1038 -23.95 -20.97 28.57
CA LEU A 1038 -22.87 -20.13 29.08
C LEU A 1038 -21.71 -20.07 28.07
N ILE A 1039 -21.15 -18.88 27.88
CA ILE A 1039 -19.98 -18.71 26.99
C ILE A 1039 -18.74 -19.08 27.78
N ARG A 1040 -17.98 -20.06 27.27
CA ARG A 1040 -16.78 -20.61 27.91
C ARG A 1040 -15.53 -20.37 27.06
N ASP A 1041 -14.39 -20.39 27.71
CA ASP A 1041 -13.09 -20.36 27.07
C ASP A 1041 -12.74 -21.71 26.43
N ARG A 1042 -12.09 -21.67 25.27
CA ARG A 1042 -11.94 -22.81 24.35
C ARG A 1042 -10.89 -23.82 24.81
N GLU A 1043 -9.92 -23.38 25.60
CA GLU A 1043 -8.81 -24.21 26.08
C GLU A 1043 -9.03 -24.64 27.53
N SER A 1044 -9.54 -23.73 28.39
CA SER A 1044 -9.68 -23.99 29.83
C SER A 1044 -11.06 -24.49 30.28
N GLY A 1045 -12.10 -24.39 29.46
CA GLY A 1045 -13.48 -24.78 29.82
C GLY A 1045 -14.18 -23.88 30.85
N LEU A 1046 -13.48 -22.88 31.40
CA LEU A 1046 -14.04 -21.90 32.33
C LEU A 1046 -14.97 -20.92 31.63
N GLY A 1047 -16.04 -20.50 32.30
CA GLY A 1047 -16.97 -19.48 31.81
C GLY A 1047 -16.27 -18.14 31.59
N LYS A 1048 -16.72 -17.36 30.59
CA LYS A 1048 -16.30 -15.96 30.34
C LYS A 1048 -17.19 -14.94 31.06
N GLY A 1049 -18.09 -15.42 31.91
CA GLY A 1049 -18.92 -14.60 32.79
C GLY A 1049 -20.17 -14.01 32.14
N PHE A 1050 -20.62 -14.57 31.01
CA PHE A 1050 -21.88 -14.23 30.36
C PHE A 1050 -22.45 -15.42 29.57
N GLY A 1051 -23.74 -15.37 29.25
CA GLY A 1051 -24.46 -16.45 28.58
C GLY A 1051 -25.87 -16.03 28.14
N TYR A 1052 -26.66 -17.01 27.71
CA TYR A 1052 -28.01 -16.83 27.19
C TYR A 1052 -28.95 -17.87 27.78
N VAL A 1053 -30.22 -17.50 27.98
CA VAL A 1053 -31.30 -18.42 28.37
C VAL A 1053 -32.45 -18.25 27.39
N LEU A 1054 -32.93 -19.37 26.84
CA LEU A 1054 -34.09 -19.47 25.99
C LEU A 1054 -35.24 -20.07 26.82
N PHE A 1055 -36.39 -19.41 26.82
CA PHE A 1055 -37.60 -19.85 27.52
C PHE A 1055 -38.60 -20.45 26.54
N LYS A 1056 -39.48 -21.34 27.03
CA LYS A 1056 -40.50 -21.98 26.18
C LYS A 1056 -41.48 -20.94 25.59
N THR A 1057 -41.87 -19.94 26.38
CA THR A 1057 -42.82 -18.89 25.96
C THR A 1057 -42.24 -17.48 26.06
N GLN A 1058 -42.77 -16.53 25.27
CA GLN A 1058 -42.36 -15.13 25.30
C GLN A 1058 -42.77 -14.41 26.61
N ALA A 1059 -43.84 -14.86 27.26
CA ALA A 1059 -44.32 -14.30 28.53
C ALA A 1059 -43.29 -14.48 29.66
N LEU A 1060 -42.55 -15.59 29.66
CA LEU A 1060 -41.50 -15.89 30.63
C LEU A 1060 -40.31 -14.92 30.55
N VAL A 1061 -40.04 -14.32 29.39
CA VAL A 1061 -38.99 -13.30 29.23
C VAL A 1061 -39.31 -12.06 30.05
N ALA A 1062 -40.57 -11.61 30.05
CA ALA A 1062 -41.01 -10.46 30.84
C ALA A 1062 -40.93 -10.75 32.35
N LYS A 1063 -41.35 -11.95 32.77
CA LYS A 1063 -41.21 -12.42 34.17
C LYS A 1063 -39.74 -12.50 34.59
N ALA A 1064 -38.86 -13.04 33.74
CA ALA A 1064 -37.43 -13.15 34.00
C ALA A 1064 -36.73 -11.78 34.13
N LEU A 1065 -37.18 -10.77 33.38
CA LEU A 1065 -36.68 -9.39 33.48
C LEU A 1065 -37.20 -8.64 34.71
N ALA A 1066 -38.37 -9.04 35.24
CA ALA A 1066 -38.97 -8.45 36.43
C ALA A 1066 -38.33 -8.93 37.74
N LEU A 1067 -37.57 -10.03 37.71
CA LEU A 1067 -36.76 -10.51 38.84
C LEU A 1067 -35.59 -9.56 39.12
N ARG A 1068 -35.85 -8.49 39.90
CA ARG A 1068 -34.81 -7.52 40.31
C ARG A 1068 -33.87 -8.15 41.35
N GLU A 1069 -32.57 -7.88 41.20
CA GLU A 1069 -31.47 -8.27 42.13
C GLU A 1069 -31.18 -9.78 42.28
N LEU A 1070 -31.20 -10.54 41.18
CA LEU A 1070 -30.78 -11.94 41.19
C LEU A 1070 -29.29 -12.07 41.53
N LYS A 1071 -28.96 -12.52 42.75
CA LYS A 1071 -27.60 -12.86 43.17
C LYS A 1071 -27.33 -14.35 43.01
N MET A 1072 -26.18 -14.67 42.44
CA MET A 1072 -25.62 -16.02 42.37
C MET A 1072 -24.18 -15.98 42.88
N GLU A 1073 -23.86 -16.77 43.90
CA GLU A 1073 -22.55 -16.78 44.58
C GLU A 1073 -22.04 -15.36 44.94
N ASN A 1074 -22.91 -14.56 45.59
CA ASN A 1074 -22.65 -13.16 45.97
C ASN A 1074 -22.41 -12.16 44.81
N ARG A 1075 -22.67 -12.54 43.55
CA ARG A 1075 -22.61 -11.65 42.38
C ARG A 1075 -23.99 -11.38 41.80
N GLU A 1076 -24.29 -10.12 41.51
CA GLU A 1076 -25.54 -9.74 40.85
C GLU A 1076 -25.49 -10.08 39.36
N LEU A 1077 -26.42 -10.93 38.91
CA LEU A 1077 -26.60 -11.28 37.51
C LEU A 1077 -27.22 -10.12 36.74
N ARG A 1078 -26.65 -9.82 35.57
CA ARG A 1078 -27.15 -8.80 34.66
C ARG A 1078 -28.03 -9.46 33.60
N VAL A 1079 -29.35 -9.35 33.76
CA VAL A 1079 -30.32 -9.86 32.79
C VAL A 1079 -30.73 -8.78 31.80
N GLN A 1080 -30.71 -9.06 30.50
CA GLN A 1080 -31.10 -8.15 29.40
C GLN A 1080 -31.86 -8.92 28.32
N VAL A 1081 -32.67 -8.24 27.50
CA VAL A 1081 -33.30 -8.84 26.30
C VAL A 1081 -32.24 -9.12 25.23
N CYS A 1082 -32.37 -10.22 24.49
CA CYS A 1082 -31.51 -10.51 23.34
C CYS A 1082 -31.85 -9.62 22.12
N GLY A 1083 -30.88 -8.88 21.58
CA GLY A 1083 -31.01 -8.22 20.27
C GLY A 1083 -29.96 -7.14 19.94
N LYS A 1084 -29.37 -7.20 18.73
CA LYS A 1084 -28.61 -6.12 18.09
C LYS A 1084 -29.40 -5.60 16.88
N ARG A 1085 -29.45 -4.27 16.71
CA ARG A 1085 -29.97 -3.49 15.56
C ARG A 1085 -30.35 -4.33 14.32
N PHE A 1086 -31.65 -4.48 14.07
CA PHE A 1086 -32.17 -4.91 12.77
C PHE A 1086 -31.78 -3.90 11.69
N LYS A 1087 -30.73 -4.22 10.92
CA LYS A 1087 -30.54 -3.69 9.56
C LYS A 1087 -31.07 -4.78 8.63
N ASN A 1088 -31.96 -4.39 7.71
CA ASN A 1088 -32.40 -5.12 6.52
C ASN A 1088 -33.63 -6.05 6.65
N LEU A 1089 -34.76 -5.51 7.12
CA LEU A 1089 -36.08 -5.97 6.64
C LEU A 1089 -36.90 -4.71 6.29
N ARG A 1090 -37.04 -4.47 4.98
CA ARG A 1090 -38.02 -3.53 4.42
C ARG A 1090 -39.37 -4.27 4.43
N GLY A 1091 -40.41 -3.58 4.88
CA GLY A 1091 -41.80 -4.04 4.83
C GLY A 1091 -42.33 -4.52 6.17
N ASP A 1092 -42.89 -3.57 6.92
CA ASP A 1092 -44.13 -3.66 7.71
C ASP A 1092 -44.04 -2.70 8.91
N GLU A 1093 -44.58 -1.48 8.74
CA GLU A 1093 -44.54 -0.43 9.76
C GLU A 1093 -45.52 -0.66 10.92
N SER A 1094 -46.46 -1.60 10.79
CA SER A 1094 -47.46 -1.91 11.82
C SER A 1094 -46.89 -2.65 13.05
N ALA A 1095 -45.71 -3.28 12.92
CA ALA A 1095 -45.05 -4.00 14.01
C ALA A 1095 -44.14 -3.11 14.89
N LYS A 1096 -43.81 -1.89 14.45
CA LYS A 1096 -42.94 -0.96 15.21
C LYS A 1096 -43.64 -0.40 16.44
N GLU A 1097 -44.92 -0.07 16.36
CA GLU A 1097 -45.63 0.61 17.44
C GLU A 1097 -45.96 -0.30 18.64
N LYS A 1098 -46.15 -1.62 18.41
CA LYS A 1098 -46.47 -2.56 19.50
C LYS A 1098 -45.27 -2.97 20.37
N PHE A 1099 -44.03 -2.71 19.95
CA PHE A 1099 -42.83 -3.09 20.73
C PHE A 1099 -42.08 -1.90 21.35
N GLU A 1100 -42.30 -0.68 20.87
CA GLU A 1100 -41.71 0.53 21.48
C GLU A 1100 -42.47 1.02 22.73
N GLY A 1101 -43.73 0.59 22.93
CA GLY A 1101 -44.55 0.90 24.11
C GLY A 1101 -44.11 0.27 25.44
N LEU A 1102 -43.17 -0.70 25.45
CA LEU A 1102 -42.61 -1.32 26.66
C LEU A 1102 -41.23 -0.75 27.05
N ARG A 1103 -40.74 0.28 26.33
CA ARG A 1103 -39.58 1.08 26.74
C ARG A 1103 -40.01 2.36 27.46
N SER A 1104 -40.67 2.22 28.61
CA SER A 1104 -40.77 3.31 29.57
C SER A 1104 -39.44 3.50 30.32
N SER A 1105 -38.61 4.37 29.77
CA SER A 1105 -38.21 5.64 30.40
C SER A 1105 -37.75 5.71 31.88
N ALA A 1106 -37.46 4.61 32.58
CA ALA A 1106 -36.95 4.66 33.96
C ALA A 1106 -35.46 4.27 34.10
N GLY A 1107 -34.97 3.28 33.34
CA GLY A 1107 -33.63 2.72 33.54
C GLY A 1107 -32.47 3.54 32.95
N ALA A 1108 -32.70 4.29 31.88
CA ALA A 1108 -31.68 5.14 31.25
C ALA A 1108 -31.47 6.44 32.05
N LEU A 1109 -32.55 7.05 32.54
CA LEU A 1109 -32.51 8.18 33.47
C LEU A 1109 -31.95 7.76 34.84
N ALA A 1110 -32.32 6.56 35.34
CA ALA A 1110 -31.73 6.01 36.56
C ALA A 1110 -30.24 5.71 36.40
N ARG A 1111 -29.72 5.30 35.23
CA ARG A 1111 -28.27 5.11 35.02
C ARG A 1111 -27.49 6.41 34.84
N ILE A 1112 -28.12 7.46 34.32
CA ILE A 1112 -27.56 8.82 34.27
C ILE A 1112 -27.60 9.48 35.65
N GLN A 1113 -28.59 9.14 36.48
CA GLN A 1113 -28.70 9.57 37.89
C GLN A 1113 -27.87 8.70 38.86
N LEU A 1114 -27.65 7.39 38.61
CA LEU A 1114 -26.78 6.51 39.41
C LEU A 1114 -25.30 6.78 39.11
N LYS A 1115 -24.93 7.07 37.84
CA LYS A 1115 -23.59 7.59 37.53
C LYS A 1115 -23.33 8.98 38.11
N ARG A 1116 -24.38 9.67 38.60
CA ARG A 1116 -24.31 10.87 39.44
C ARG A 1116 -24.39 10.59 40.95
N LYS A 1117 -24.66 9.35 41.40
CA LYS A 1117 -24.90 9.01 42.82
C LYS A 1117 -24.03 7.90 43.44
N THR A 1118 -23.28 7.10 42.67
CA THR A 1118 -22.30 6.15 43.22
C THR A 1118 -20.91 6.40 42.63
N GLY A 1119 -20.29 7.48 43.09
CA GLY A 1119 -18.84 7.57 43.13
C GLY A 1119 -18.35 6.92 44.42
N ALA A 1120 -17.41 5.99 44.29
CA ALA A 1120 -16.26 5.69 45.16
C ALA A 1120 -15.50 4.54 44.46
N ILE A 1121 -14.19 4.56 44.21
CA ILE A 1121 -13.10 5.20 44.93
C ILE A 1121 -11.98 5.52 43.91
N ASP A 1122 -11.68 6.80 43.69
CA ASP A 1122 -10.31 7.31 43.80
C ASP A 1122 -10.34 8.82 44.04
N LEU A 1123 -9.37 9.28 44.82
CA LEU A 1123 -9.30 10.46 45.70
C LEU A 1123 -10.08 11.77 45.39
N ASP A 1124 -10.59 12.29 46.50
CA ASP A 1124 -11.53 13.39 46.73
C ASP A 1124 -10.92 14.82 46.62
N ARG A 1125 -11.29 15.57 45.57
CA ARG A 1125 -10.99 17.01 45.43
C ARG A 1125 -12.14 17.92 45.88
N ASP A 1126 -13.34 17.39 46.11
CA ASP A 1126 -14.55 18.17 46.39
C ASP A 1126 -14.89 18.24 47.90
N LEU A 1127 -14.42 17.29 48.70
CA LEU A 1127 -14.56 17.30 50.17
C LEU A 1127 -13.58 18.27 50.84
N MET A 1128 -12.41 18.53 50.23
CA MET A 1128 -11.52 19.64 50.62
C MET A 1128 -12.18 21.01 50.33
N ALA A 1129 -12.82 21.16 49.17
CA ALA A 1129 -13.52 22.40 48.80
C ALA A 1129 -14.76 22.66 49.69
N LYS A 1130 -15.45 21.60 50.15
CA LYS A 1130 -16.57 21.69 51.10
C LYS A 1130 -16.11 21.87 52.55
N LYS A 1131 -14.96 21.31 52.98
CA LYS A 1131 -14.37 21.60 54.31
C LYS A 1131 -13.91 23.06 54.39
N ILE A 1132 -13.22 23.58 53.37
CA ILE A 1132 -12.76 24.97 53.31
C ILE A 1132 -13.93 25.97 53.32
N LYS A 1133 -15.04 25.68 52.61
CA LYS A 1133 -16.26 26.49 52.68
C LYS A 1133 -16.99 26.41 54.03
N ARG A 1134 -16.94 25.27 54.73
CA ARG A 1134 -17.54 25.10 56.06
C ARG A 1134 -16.72 25.74 57.17
N THR A 1135 -15.38 25.74 57.11
CA THR A 1135 -14.53 26.51 58.04
C THR A 1135 -14.58 28.01 57.79
N ALA A 1136 -14.75 28.47 56.55
CA ALA A 1136 -14.95 29.90 56.26
C ALA A 1136 -16.33 30.41 56.73
N ALA A 1137 -17.36 29.55 56.71
CA ALA A 1137 -18.68 29.86 57.24
C ALA A 1137 -18.74 29.85 58.78
N ALA A 1138 -17.91 29.05 59.44
CA ALA A 1138 -17.78 29.02 60.90
C ALA A 1138 -16.97 30.20 61.48
N ALA A 1139 -16.26 30.97 60.65
CA ALA A 1139 -15.41 32.10 61.06
C ALA A 1139 -16.05 33.48 60.81
N GLY A 1140 -17.35 33.55 60.53
CA GLY A 1140 -18.09 34.83 60.51
C GLY A 1140 -17.70 35.83 59.41
N LEU A 1141 -17.18 35.38 58.27
CA LEU A 1141 -16.83 36.27 57.16
C LEU A 1141 -17.78 36.08 55.98
N GLY A 1142 -18.76 36.98 55.88
CA GLY A 1142 -19.74 37.05 54.80
C GLY A 1142 -19.26 37.87 53.59
N LYS A 1143 -19.61 37.35 52.41
CA LYS A 1143 -19.82 38.02 51.11
C LYS A 1143 -18.61 38.53 50.29
N LYS A 1144 -18.75 38.22 48.98
CA LYS A 1144 -18.03 38.66 47.77
C LYS A 1144 -16.62 38.09 47.58
N PHE A 1145 -16.41 37.30 46.51
CA PHE A 1145 -15.31 37.42 45.54
C PHE A 1145 -15.29 36.20 44.57
N LYS A 1146 -15.25 36.47 43.25
CA LYS A 1146 -15.08 35.46 42.17
C LYS A 1146 -13.60 35.06 42.03
N PRO A 1147 -13.24 33.81 41.66
CA PRO A 1147 -11.93 33.62 41.03
C PRO A 1147 -11.86 32.56 39.90
N LYS A 1148 -11.40 33.01 38.71
CA LYS A 1148 -10.83 32.16 37.64
C LYS A 1148 -9.29 32.03 37.72
N HIS A 1149 -8.63 32.57 38.75
CA HIS A 1149 -7.16 32.65 38.82
C HIS A 1149 -6.47 31.87 39.96
N VAL A 1150 -7.20 31.12 40.79
CA VAL A 1150 -6.59 30.38 41.93
C VAL A 1150 -6.31 28.91 41.62
N ALA A 1151 -7.01 28.30 40.67
CA ALA A 1151 -6.85 26.87 40.32
C ALA A 1151 -5.46 26.52 39.74
N ARG A 1152 -4.80 27.48 39.06
CA ARG A 1152 -3.51 27.25 38.39
C ARG A 1152 -2.30 27.38 39.33
N LYS A 1153 -2.44 28.09 40.46
CA LYS A 1153 -1.40 28.15 41.51
C LYS A 1153 -1.48 26.98 42.51
N ALA A 1154 -2.69 26.48 42.80
CA ALA A 1154 -2.89 25.31 43.66
C ALA A 1154 -2.38 24.00 43.04
N ALA A 1155 -2.50 23.83 41.72
CA ALA A 1155 -1.98 22.64 41.03
C ALA A 1155 -0.45 22.54 41.04
N LYS A 1156 0.25 23.68 41.13
CA LYS A 1156 1.73 23.72 41.16
C LYS A 1156 2.29 23.46 42.56
N ALA A 1157 1.63 23.95 43.61
CA ALA A 1157 2.03 23.69 45.00
C ALA A 1157 1.81 22.22 45.44
N VAL A 1158 0.85 21.52 44.84
CA VAL A 1158 0.62 20.08 45.10
C VAL A 1158 1.66 19.22 44.38
N ALA A 1159 2.08 19.60 43.16
CA ALA A 1159 3.17 18.92 42.46
C ALA A 1159 4.53 19.11 43.16
N ASP A 1160 4.76 20.28 43.74
CA ASP A 1160 6.00 20.58 44.50
C ASP A 1160 6.01 19.91 45.90
N ALA A 1161 4.85 19.52 46.45
CA ALA A 1161 4.72 18.81 47.73
C ALA A 1161 4.84 17.28 47.60
N ASP A 1162 4.38 16.70 46.49
CA ASP A 1162 4.55 15.26 46.20
C ASP A 1162 6.02 14.93 45.86
N ALA A 1163 6.76 15.87 45.26
CA ALA A 1163 8.19 15.73 45.03
C ALA A 1163 9.03 15.81 46.33
N ALA A 1164 8.47 16.30 47.43
CA ALA A 1164 9.14 16.42 48.72
C ALA A 1164 8.87 15.22 49.67
N MET A 1165 7.95 14.31 49.32
CA MET A 1165 7.51 13.22 50.21
C MET A 1165 8.01 11.82 49.82
N SER A 1166 8.68 11.64 48.67
CA SER A 1166 9.39 10.40 48.35
C SER A 1166 10.84 10.44 48.87
N GLY A 1167 11.02 10.39 50.18
CA GLY A 1167 12.34 10.37 50.79
C GLY A 1167 12.34 9.83 52.20
N LYS A 1168 12.57 8.53 52.35
CA LYS A 1168 13.05 7.86 53.58
C LYS A 1168 13.75 6.55 53.18
N THR A 1169 14.90 6.11 53.69
CA THR A 1169 15.97 6.66 54.54
C THR A 1169 17.00 5.53 54.71
N SER A 1170 18.29 5.76 54.51
CA SER A 1170 19.39 5.11 55.26
C SER A 1170 20.69 5.86 54.95
N LYS A 1171 21.02 6.89 55.73
CA LYS A 1171 22.02 6.93 56.82
C LYS A 1171 23.50 6.68 56.40
N LYS A 1172 24.23 7.81 56.50
CA LYS A 1172 25.55 8.03 57.12
C LYS A 1172 26.84 7.94 56.29
N ARG A 1173 27.44 9.14 56.26
CA ARG A 1173 28.86 9.53 56.50
C ARG A 1173 29.74 9.80 55.28
N LYS A 1174 30.13 11.08 55.23
CA LYS A 1174 31.07 11.81 54.37
C LYS A 1174 32.51 11.62 54.86
N HIS A 1175 33.45 11.73 53.91
CA HIS A 1175 34.72 12.48 53.88
C HIS A 1175 35.29 12.17 52.47
N ASP A 1176 35.87 13.05 51.63
CA ASP A 1176 36.43 14.39 51.73
C ASP A 1176 36.64 14.96 50.29
N HIS A 1177 36.54 16.30 50.16
CA HIS A 1177 37.36 17.23 49.35
C HIS A 1177 37.90 16.85 47.92
N VAL A 1178 38.05 17.72 46.91
CA VAL A 1178 38.23 19.19 46.83
C VAL A 1178 38.21 19.65 45.34
N ASP A 1179 37.72 20.87 45.10
CA ASP A 1179 38.07 21.87 44.05
C ASP A 1179 38.00 21.57 42.53
N SER A 1180 37.65 22.51 41.62
CA SER A 1180 37.34 23.94 41.71
C SER A 1180 36.80 24.53 40.37
N LYS A 1181 35.89 25.53 40.50
CA LYS A 1181 35.79 26.84 39.78
C LYS A 1181 35.55 26.86 38.24
N LYS A 1182 34.78 27.77 37.60
CA LYS A 1182 34.10 29.04 37.97
C LYS A 1182 33.22 29.56 36.79
N VAL A 1183 32.10 30.25 37.13
CA VAL A 1183 31.58 31.55 36.58
C VAL A 1183 30.85 31.49 35.21
N THR A 1184 29.60 31.98 34.99
CA THR A 1184 28.91 33.25 35.35
C THR A 1184 27.36 33.06 35.18
N LYS A 1185 26.44 33.33 36.12
CA LYS A 1185 25.81 34.64 36.51
C LYS A 1185 25.22 35.41 35.30
N THR A 1186 23.98 35.92 35.19
CA THR A 1186 22.89 36.22 36.13
C THR A 1186 21.64 36.64 35.33
N LYS A 1187 20.47 36.03 35.54
CA LYS A 1187 19.14 36.72 35.45
C LYS A 1187 18.02 35.89 36.11
N VAL A 1188 18.31 35.40 37.32
CA VAL A 1188 17.31 34.95 38.31
C VAL A 1188 17.40 35.92 39.49
N LYS A 1189 16.87 37.14 39.34
CA LYS A 1189 16.81 38.11 40.45
C LYS A 1189 15.64 39.12 40.41
N LYS A 1190 14.67 38.99 39.49
CA LYS A 1190 13.49 39.89 39.44
C LYS A 1190 12.11 39.25 39.64
N ALA A 1191 11.99 37.92 39.77
CA ALA A 1191 10.69 37.29 40.05
C ALA A 1191 10.51 36.80 41.51
N LYS A 1192 11.59 36.70 42.30
CA LYS A 1192 11.56 36.18 43.68
C LYS A 1192 11.20 37.22 44.76
N HIS A 1193 11.04 38.50 44.42
CA HIS A 1193 10.70 39.55 45.39
C HIS A 1193 9.22 39.96 45.36
N ALA A 1194 8.48 39.68 44.28
CA ALA A 1194 7.05 40.01 44.18
C ALA A 1194 6.11 38.90 44.73
N ALA A 1195 6.63 37.70 45.01
CA ALA A 1195 5.83 36.59 45.56
C ALA A 1195 5.86 36.50 47.10
N ARG A 1196 6.66 37.35 47.78
CA ARG A 1196 6.76 37.39 49.26
C ARG A 1196 5.90 38.50 49.89
N LYS A 1197 5.10 39.21 49.09
CA LYS A 1197 4.14 40.24 49.53
C LYS A 1197 2.69 39.91 49.14
N ALA A 1198 2.44 38.66 48.71
CA ALA A 1198 1.14 38.12 48.35
C ALA A 1198 1.10 36.60 48.61
N ALA A 1199 1.66 36.19 49.77
CA ALA A 1199 1.46 34.87 50.37
C ALA A 1199 0.41 35.01 51.47
#